data_AF-W7V2P5-F1
#
_entry.id   AF-W7V2P5-F1
#
_cell.length_a   1.000
_cell.length_b   1.000
_cell.length_c   1.000
_cell.angle_alpha   90.00
_cell.angle_beta   90.00
_cell.angle_gamma   90.00
#
_symmetry.space_group_name_H-M   'P 1'
#
loop_
_entity.id
_entity.type
_entity.pdbx_description
1 polymer ?
#
loop_
_entity_poly.entity_id
_entity_poly.type
_entity_poly.pdbx_seq_one_letter_code
_entity_poly.pdbx_strand_id
1 'polypeptide(L)'
;MKTKQSKTKYRNIFKDIVLQDSDRPIEVVAESYRKNVPDSLTVKEGTVLSTMSRLLVDFKAEGLTQDRLFVTEITSSNDEKYLTDVIYNRSHTSSETIFSSSSATQINVELEKYFDCTAVFRHNSTIESSYNLYKSLELIYEHLNGISGDDDIPRFVPVLSIDNAGLIPEEYPFYQVPAMSGYRLDDNGELRGIIGEMDTHIVKYIEQNSDAAKQLLHEAVVTAKNIVSQLPYRARSSSAVMFLATAIILTKLGFLNDKDVSDMADWLKNESKTRTNMNQFVCKAVGDSLSEAICSGSLPISNQFGPPFWASDKTFIASDGSINIKSTLFVDLVLSQLELPVGHNKVYQALKCEDYLISNPGENIKTRTVALEDGSKEKQRFVSVSRNLLSEEAKRVVDVTTASDLFHTLDKPINNFFPLVKHQRLDMVAGQIITDYKCGTPFIDVTGAQGAGKTDWIMMQMLQRAKAGDVVIVLDPTNAFCREELSAHMIPDEIIDEYVKFWDMSTDGFPVNIPDYEGCTNIEQKTQRLSSLLISGMHLTGHKQKLVLISKVSEWLEDTPINNSYELASFPASFGETADEKKVYANLKALFSTVNMNSTVPYSWADRLSAKGKVLVISSGNANINENANPFDVVLDSLYSYKDIHREEKVTIIMDEYQTLNRYKGCTLEALLSRGRKLNLSAIIASQDYTDKKDPIGRFYAYCGTHVFFRPLGEECVKAIAELTKLDANVIRTLPDFNCAIMGSIYSDYYKKNIQLNSAIVGETYRPPYVGSYDDDIIQ
;
A
#
# COMPACT_ATOMS: atom_id res chain seq x y z
N MET A 1 -2.50 49.60 77.57
CA MET A 1 -2.41 50.10 76.18
C MET A 1 -2.45 48.91 75.24
N LYS A 2 -3.59 48.65 74.59
CA LYS A 2 -3.70 47.69 73.47
C LYS A 2 -4.02 48.53 72.23
N THR A 3 -3.05 48.57 71.33
CA THR A 3 -3.10 49.27 70.05
C THR A 3 -4.23 48.67 69.20
N LYS A 4 -5.22 49.50 68.86
CA LYS A 4 -6.24 49.18 67.83
C LYS A 4 -5.50 49.09 66.50
N GLN A 5 -5.29 47.88 65.99
CA GLN A 5 -4.92 47.68 64.59
C GLN A 5 -6.11 48.12 63.73
N SER A 6 -5.87 49.17 62.95
CA SER A 6 -6.73 49.63 61.87
C SER A 6 -6.88 48.50 60.85
N LYS A 7 -8.06 47.89 60.73
CA LYS A 7 -8.42 47.07 59.56
C LYS A 7 -8.46 48.01 58.36
N THR A 8 -7.41 48.00 57.54
CA THR A 8 -7.38 48.69 56.25
C THR A 8 -8.44 48.04 55.37
N LYS A 9 -9.57 48.74 55.19
CA LYS A 9 -10.60 48.38 54.22
C LYS A 9 -10.02 48.72 52.83
N TYR A 10 -9.49 47.71 52.15
CA TYR A 10 -9.10 47.77 50.74
C TYR A 10 -10.28 48.26 49.88
N ARG A 11 -9.99 48.89 48.73
CA ARG A 11 -11.01 49.59 47.95
C ARG A 11 -12.09 48.60 47.51
N ASN A 12 -13.25 48.67 48.16
CA ASN A 12 -14.43 47.89 47.79
C ASN A 12 -15.04 48.45 46.49
N ILE A 13 -14.35 48.27 45.37
CA ILE A 13 -14.86 48.46 44.00
C ILE A 13 -15.58 47.19 43.53
N PHE A 14 -15.31 46.04 44.15
CA PHE A 14 -15.67 44.72 43.63
C PHE A 14 -17.00 44.14 44.13
N LYS A 15 -17.68 44.80 45.08
CA LYS A 15 -19.00 44.47 45.68
C LYS A 15 -19.26 43.03 46.20
N ASP A 16 -18.59 41.96 45.72
CA ASP A 16 -18.82 40.54 46.06
C ASP A 16 -17.57 39.63 46.03
N ILE A 17 -16.35 40.13 45.73
CA ILE A 17 -15.14 39.28 45.73
C ILE A 17 -14.68 38.99 47.16
N VAL A 18 -14.62 37.71 47.54
CA VAL A 18 -14.04 37.26 48.82
C VAL A 18 -12.57 36.91 48.59
N LEU A 19 -11.68 37.85 48.92
CA LEU A 19 -10.25 37.57 48.97
C LEU A 19 -9.92 36.73 50.21
N GLN A 20 -8.99 35.80 50.06
CA GLN A 20 -8.52 34.98 51.17
C GLN A 20 -7.56 35.78 52.04
N ASP A 21 -7.82 35.85 53.36
CA ASP A 21 -6.91 36.53 54.28
C ASP A 21 -5.58 35.75 54.36
N SER A 22 -4.49 36.37 53.87
CA SER A 22 -3.12 35.87 54.01
C SER A 22 -2.14 36.97 54.40
N ASP A 23 -1.30 36.65 55.38
CA ASP A 23 -0.20 37.46 55.91
C ASP A 23 1.18 36.91 55.48
N ARG A 24 1.23 35.87 54.63
CA ARG A 24 2.49 35.28 54.15
C ARG A 24 3.17 36.21 53.13
N PRO A 25 4.51 36.25 53.05
CA PRO A 25 5.20 36.96 51.97
C PRO A 25 4.92 36.34 50.59
N ILE A 26 4.89 37.16 49.53
CA ILE A 26 4.58 36.69 48.16
C ILE A 26 5.58 35.62 47.68
N GLU A 27 6.84 35.70 48.10
CA GLU A 27 7.88 34.73 47.76
C GLU A 27 7.58 33.34 48.35
N VAL A 28 7.00 33.32 49.55
CA VAL A 28 6.61 32.10 50.26
C VAL A 28 5.35 31.48 49.63
N VAL A 29 4.43 32.31 49.15
CA VAL A 29 3.25 31.84 48.40
C VAL A 29 3.66 31.30 47.03
N ALA A 30 4.59 31.97 46.33
CA ALA A 30 5.13 31.50 45.06
C ALA A 30 5.91 30.17 45.21
N GLU A 31 6.66 29.99 46.30
CA GLU A 31 7.30 28.70 46.61
C GLU A 31 6.27 27.59 46.87
N SER A 32 5.20 27.88 47.62
CA SER A 32 4.10 26.94 47.81
C SER A 32 3.38 26.59 46.51
N TYR A 33 3.17 27.57 45.63
CA TYR A 33 2.59 27.34 44.30
C TYR A 33 3.44 26.35 43.51
N ARG A 34 4.75 26.63 43.34
CA ARG A 34 5.66 25.76 42.57
C ARG A 34 5.81 24.36 43.16
N LYS A 35 5.60 24.20 44.47
CA LYS A 35 5.73 22.91 45.16
C LYS A 35 4.45 22.06 45.08
N ASN A 36 3.28 22.69 45.21
CA ASN A 36 2.03 21.99 45.45
C ASN A 36 1.09 21.99 44.23
N VAL A 37 1.29 22.90 43.27
CA VAL A 37 0.51 22.96 42.03
C VAL A 37 1.23 22.14 40.95
N PRO A 38 0.54 21.21 40.25
CA PRO A 38 1.15 20.39 39.21
C PRO A 38 1.84 21.22 38.13
N ASP A 39 3.04 20.78 37.76
CA ASP A 39 3.87 21.39 36.72
C ASP A 39 3.36 21.00 35.32
N SER A 40 2.15 21.43 34.98
CA SER A 40 1.48 21.17 33.71
C SER A 40 1.12 22.48 33.02
N LEU A 41 1.30 22.53 31.70
CA LEU A 41 0.97 23.70 30.89
C LEU A 41 -0.50 24.11 31.08
N THR A 42 -1.45 23.16 31.02
CA THR A 42 -2.89 23.40 31.23
C THR A 42 -3.19 24.08 32.56
N VAL A 43 -2.50 23.69 33.65
CA VAL A 43 -2.73 24.26 34.99
C VAL A 43 -2.17 25.69 35.08
N LYS A 44 -1.01 25.92 34.48
CA LYS A 44 -0.40 27.26 34.39
C LYS A 44 -1.26 28.18 33.54
N GLU A 45 -1.78 27.72 32.41
CA GLU A 45 -2.71 28.48 31.57
C GLU A 45 -4.00 28.82 32.32
N GLY A 46 -4.57 27.86 33.07
CA GLY A 46 -5.72 28.11 33.94
C GLY A 46 -5.42 29.15 35.02
N THR A 47 -4.23 29.11 35.63
CA THR A 47 -3.76 30.11 36.61
C THR A 47 -3.63 31.48 35.96
N VAL A 48 -3.09 31.56 34.74
CA VAL A 48 -3.00 32.81 33.97
C VAL A 48 -4.39 33.38 33.67
N LEU A 49 -5.37 32.56 33.27
CA LEU A 49 -6.75 33.02 33.04
C LEU A 49 -7.40 33.56 34.31
N SER A 50 -7.21 32.86 35.43
CA SER A 50 -7.66 33.31 36.75
C SER A 50 -7.08 34.69 37.09
N THR A 51 -5.76 34.84 37.03
CA THR A 51 -5.11 36.13 37.32
C THR A 51 -5.45 37.22 36.31
N MET A 52 -5.56 36.90 35.03
CA MET A 52 -5.89 37.85 33.96
C MET A 52 -7.21 38.56 34.25
N SER A 53 -8.18 37.85 34.82
CA SER A 53 -9.47 38.43 35.21
C SER A 53 -9.37 39.52 36.28
N ARG A 54 -8.32 39.52 37.11
CA ARG A 54 -8.05 40.57 38.12
C ARG A 54 -7.47 41.85 37.53
N LEU A 55 -6.94 41.77 36.31
CA LEU A 55 -6.21 42.84 35.64
C LEU A 55 -7.03 43.50 34.52
N LEU A 56 -8.32 43.16 34.36
CA LEU A 56 -9.15 43.63 33.24
C LEU A 56 -9.24 45.16 33.16
N VAL A 57 -9.41 45.83 34.31
CA VAL A 57 -9.46 47.30 34.39
C VAL A 57 -8.13 47.91 33.94
N ASP A 58 -7.01 47.34 34.37
CA ASP A 58 -5.69 47.86 34.03
C ASP A 58 -5.33 47.58 32.56
N PHE A 59 -5.69 46.42 32.02
CA PHE A 59 -5.54 46.12 30.58
C PHE A 59 -6.35 47.07 29.71
N LYS A 60 -7.57 47.43 30.15
CA LYS A 60 -8.39 48.41 29.45
C LYS A 60 -7.74 49.80 29.45
N ALA A 61 -7.04 50.19 30.51
CA ALA A 61 -6.27 51.44 30.54
C ALA A 61 -5.11 51.44 29.52
N GLU A 62 -4.57 50.27 29.18
CA GLU A 62 -3.59 50.04 28.12
C GLU A 62 -4.22 49.86 26.71
N GLY A 63 -5.54 50.07 26.59
CA GLY A 63 -6.29 49.96 25.34
C GLY A 63 -6.55 48.53 24.87
N LEU A 64 -6.46 47.55 25.76
CA LEU A 64 -6.74 46.14 25.46
C LEU A 64 -8.10 45.73 26.03
N THR A 65 -8.93 45.13 25.18
CA THR A 65 -10.18 44.47 25.57
C THR A 65 -10.16 43.03 25.12
N GLN A 66 -10.80 42.14 25.86
CA GLN A 66 -10.92 40.74 25.44
C GLN A 66 -11.76 40.64 24.18
N ASP A 67 -11.28 39.90 23.19
CA ASP A 67 -11.86 39.73 21.86
C ASP A 67 -12.05 38.26 21.46
N ARG A 68 -11.71 37.32 22.35
CA ARG A 68 -11.85 35.87 22.13
C ARG A 68 -12.29 35.14 23.39
N LEU A 69 -13.05 34.07 23.16
CA LEU A 69 -13.42 33.10 24.19
C LEU A 69 -12.26 32.14 24.47
N PHE A 70 -12.10 31.69 25.71
CA PHE A 70 -11.27 30.54 26.04
C PHE A 70 -12.15 29.30 26.21
N VAL A 71 -11.77 28.19 25.59
CA VAL A 71 -12.54 26.94 25.59
C VAL A 71 -11.69 25.83 26.15
N THR A 72 -12.24 25.02 27.04
CA THR A 72 -11.60 23.80 27.52
C THR A 72 -12.45 22.59 27.14
N GLU A 73 -11.82 21.58 26.54
CA GLU A 73 -12.47 20.30 26.27
C GLU A 73 -12.37 19.39 27.51
N ILE A 74 -13.52 18.90 27.97
CA ILE A 74 -13.61 18.03 29.14
C ILE A 74 -13.62 16.58 28.70
N THR A 75 -12.63 15.80 29.15
CA THR A 75 -12.56 14.34 28.94
C THR A 75 -13.11 13.52 30.11
N SER A 76 -13.16 14.09 31.32
CA SER A 76 -13.73 13.44 32.50
C SER A 76 -14.26 14.45 33.52
N SER A 77 -15.18 14.00 34.38
CA SER A 77 -15.78 14.85 35.44
C SER A 77 -14.77 15.32 36.50
N ASN A 78 -13.65 14.60 36.67
CA ASN A 78 -12.59 14.98 37.60
C ASN A 78 -11.69 16.07 37.00
N ASP A 79 -11.33 15.96 35.71
CA ASP A 79 -10.54 16.96 35.00
C ASP A 79 -11.28 18.30 34.97
N GLU A 80 -12.59 18.24 34.74
CA GLU A 80 -13.46 19.42 34.75
C GLU A 80 -13.45 20.13 36.10
N LYS A 81 -13.68 19.38 37.19
CA LYS A 81 -13.75 19.95 38.54
C LYS A 81 -12.42 20.58 38.92
N TYR A 82 -11.33 19.90 38.62
CA TYR A 82 -9.99 20.40 38.88
C TYR A 82 -9.69 21.70 38.13
N LEU A 83 -9.90 21.71 36.82
CA LEU A 83 -9.59 22.88 36.01
C LEU A 83 -10.51 24.07 36.37
N THR A 84 -11.77 23.78 36.69
CA THR A 84 -12.68 24.77 37.27
C THR A 84 -12.15 25.32 38.58
N ASP A 85 -11.60 24.49 39.48
CA ASP A 85 -11.01 24.92 40.75
C ASP A 85 -9.76 25.81 40.57
N VAL A 86 -9.02 25.65 39.46
CA VAL A 86 -7.87 26.49 39.11
C VAL A 86 -8.30 27.83 38.52
N ILE A 87 -9.26 27.80 37.60
CA ILE A 87 -9.69 28.97 36.81
C ILE A 87 -10.63 29.86 37.65
N TYR A 88 -11.60 29.26 38.35
CA TYR A 88 -12.65 29.97 39.06
C TYR A 88 -12.13 30.71 40.29
N ASN A 89 -12.30 32.03 40.32
CA ASN A 89 -11.73 32.88 41.36
C ASN A 89 -12.71 33.85 42.03
N ARG A 90 -14.03 33.69 41.88
CA ARG A 90 -14.98 34.64 42.49
C ARG A 90 -14.98 34.60 44.02
N SER A 91 -14.91 33.40 44.62
CA SER A 91 -14.95 33.22 46.08
C SER A 91 -13.84 32.33 46.65
N HIS A 92 -13.07 31.64 45.80
CA HIS A 92 -12.07 30.58 46.14
C HIS A 92 -12.55 29.50 47.15
N THR A 93 -13.83 29.48 47.51
CA THR A 93 -14.44 28.58 48.50
C THR A 93 -15.45 27.62 47.85
N SER A 94 -15.96 27.99 46.67
CA SER A 94 -16.85 27.18 45.82
C SER A 94 -16.37 27.18 44.37
N SER A 95 -16.98 26.33 43.56
CA SER A 95 -16.61 26.10 42.15
C SER A 95 -17.88 26.13 41.32
N GLU A 96 -18.54 27.28 41.32
CA GLU A 96 -19.83 27.46 40.66
C GLU A 96 -19.65 27.68 39.16
N THR A 97 -20.38 26.91 38.36
CA THR A 97 -20.39 27.03 36.90
C THR A 97 -21.76 27.48 36.41
N ILE A 98 -21.78 28.27 35.34
CA ILE A 98 -23.01 28.70 34.67
C ILE A 98 -23.39 27.65 33.62
N PHE A 99 -24.50 26.95 33.83
CA PHE A 99 -24.96 25.91 32.90
C PHE A 99 -25.66 26.52 31.69
N SER A 100 -25.29 26.08 30.48
CA SER A 100 -25.86 26.59 29.22
C SER A 100 -27.36 26.28 29.09
N SER A 101 -27.84 25.23 29.77
CA SER A 101 -29.26 24.88 29.87
C SER A 101 -30.12 25.89 30.63
N SER A 102 -29.52 26.77 31.43
CA SER A 102 -30.24 27.82 32.16
C SER A 102 -30.93 28.79 31.20
N SER A 103 -32.03 29.43 31.61
CA SER A 103 -32.68 30.43 30.75
C SER A 103 -31.78 31.66 30.56
N ALA A 104 -31.88 32.37 29.43
CA ALA A 104 -31.06 33.55 29.16
C ALA A 104 -31.19 34.61 30.28
N THR A 105 -32.40 34.78 30.84
CA THR A 105 -32.64 35.66 31.98
C THR A 105 -31.90 35.22 33.24
N GLN A 106 -31.84 33.92 33.54
CA GLN A 106 -31.08 33.40 34.68
C GLN A 106 -29.58 33.58 34.50
N ILE A 107 -29.08 33.32 33.28
CA ILE A 107 -27.67 33.53 32.94
C ILE A 107 -27.30 35.01 33.15
N ASN A 108 -28.09 35.95 32.63
CA ASN A 108 -27.82 37.39 32.80
C ASN A 108 -27.87 37.85 34.26
N VAL A 109 -28.86 37.39 35.05
CA VAL A 109 -28.93 37.69 36.50
C VAL A 109 -27.73 37.13 37.26
N GLU A 110 -27.18 35.99 36.83
CA GLU A 110 -25.97 35.44 37.45
C GLU A 110 -24.73 36.22 37.04
N LEU A 111 -24.61 36.60 35.76
CA LEU A 111 -23.51 37.41 35.24
C LEU A 111 -23.44 38.81 35.84
N GLU A 112 -24.56 39.39 36.26
CA GLU A 112 -24.60 40.67 37.01
C GLU A 112 -23.72 40.68 38.27
N LYS A 113 -23.33 39.50 38.77
CA LYS A 113 -22.52 39.34 39.98
C LYS A 113 -21.03 39.13 39.71
N TYR A 114 -20.60 39.12 38.45
CA TYR A 114 -19.22 38.84 38.06
C TYR A 114 -18.47 40.14 37.75
N PHE A 115 -17.60 40.54 38.67
CA PHE A 115 -16.69 41.67 38.53
C PHE A 115 -15.25 41.21 38.73
N ASP A 116 -14.39 41.51 37.75
CA ASP A 116 -12.96 41.25 37.74
C ASP A 116 -12.61 39.83 38.24
N CYS A 117 -13.33 38.84 37.68
CA CYS A 117 -13.21 37.42 37.96
C CYS A 117 -13.50 36.59 36.69
N THR A 118 -13.31 35.28 36.74
CA THR A 118 -13.64 34.38 35.62
C THR A 118 -15.09 33.92 35.70
N ALA A 119 -15.78 33.84 34.56
CA ALA A 119 -17.09 33.19 34.44
C ALA A 119 -16.94 31.87 33.68
N VAL A 120 -17.11 30.75 34.38
CA VAL A 120 -16.99 29.40 33.78
C VAL A 120 -18.37 28.92 33.33
N PHE A 121 -18.57 28.85 32.01
CA PHE A 121 -19.76 28.29 31.39
C PHE A 121 -19.57 26.80 31.18
N ARG A 122 -20.59 25.99 31.47
CA ARG A 122 -20.57 24.55 31.24
C ARG A 122 -21.59 24.16 30.19
N HIS A 123 -21.14 23.45 29.16
CA HIS A 123 -21.96 22.79 28.17
C HIS A 123 -21.67 21.29 28.13
N ASN A 124 -22.71 20.46 28.22
CA ASN A 124 -22.59 19.02 28.04
C ASN A 124 -23.52 18.59 26.89
N SER A 125 -22.95 18.18 25.76
CA SER A 125 -23.71 17.86 24.54
C SER A 125 -24.62 16.64 24.70
N THR A 126 -24.36 15.76 25.66
CA THR A 126 -25.23 14.61 25.95
C THR A 126 -26.50 14.99 26.71
N ILE A 127 -26.48 16.11 27.43
CA ILE A 127 -27.56 16.56 28.32
C ILE A 127 -28.26 17.81 27.76
N GLU A 128 -27.51 18.68 27.09
CA GLU A 128 -27.95 20.01 26.67
C GLU A 128 -28.01 20.11 25.13
N SER A 129 -29.01 20.84 24.61
CA SER A 129 -29.18 20.97 23.16
C SER A 129 -28.24 22.00 22.53
N SER A 130 -27.95 21.87 21.24
CA SER A 130 -27.15 22.85 20.50
C SER A 130 -27.74 24.26 20.58
N TYR A 131 -29.06 24.41 20.61
CA TYR A 131 -29.72 25.71 20.79
C TYR A 131 -29.28 26.42 22.09
N ASN A 132 -29.09 25.67 23.17
CA ASN A 132 -28.61 26.22 24.45
C ASN A 132 -27.15 26.70 24.37
N LEU A 133 -26.30 25.99 23.61
CA LEU A 133 -24.94 26.41 23.32
C LEU A 133 -24.93 27.71 22.51
N TYR A 134 -25.67 27.78 21.40
CA TYR A 134 -25.76 28.99 20.56
C TYR A 134 -26.21 30.21 21.36
N LYS A 135 -27.27 30.07 22.15
CA LYS A 135 -27.77 31.12 23.04
C LYS A 135 -26.70 31.59 24.04
N SER A 136 -25.93 30.67 24.60
CA SER A 136 -24.87 31.02 25.56
C SER A 136 -23.68 31.69 24.87
N LEU A 137 -23.30 31.23 23.68
CA LEU A 137 -22.28 31.86 22.84
C LEU A 137 -22.71 33.28 22.44
N GLU A 138 -23.94 33.48 22.01
CA GLU A 138 -24.47 34.81 21.66
C GLU A 138 -24.30 35.80 22.82
N LEU A 139 -24.72 35.42 24.04
CA LEU A 139 -24.54 36.24 25.24
C LEU A 139 -23.06 36.52 25.57
N ILE A 140 -22.20 35.52 25.46
CA ILE A 140 -20.75 35.67 25.69
C ILE A 140 -20.15 36.65 24.68
N TYR A 141 -20.50 36.54 23.41
CA TYR A 141 -19.95 37.41 22.37
C TYR A 141 -20.56 38.81 22.37
N GLU A 142 -21.81 38.97 22.80
CA GLU A 142 -22.36 40.29 23.12
C GLU A 142 -21.53 40.97 24.22
N HIS A 143 -21.10 40.23 25.24
CA HIS A 143 -20.22 40.76 26.28
C HIS A 143 -18.83 41.13 25.74
N LEU A 144 -18.20 40.23 24.96
CA LEU A 144 -16.87 40.48 24.37
C LEU A 144 -16.85 41.66 23.39
N ASN A 145 -17.94 41.88 22.65
CA ASN A 145 -18.06 42.98 21.68
C ASN A 145 -18.64 44.27 22.28
N GLY A 146 -19.17 44.22 23.50
CA GLY A 146 -19.79 45.35 24.17
C GLY A 146 -18.78 46.37 24.67
N ILE A 147 -19.03 47.66 24.44
CA ILE A 147 -18.25 48.76 25.03
C ILE A 147 -18.70 48.91 26.49
N SER A 148 -18.11 48.15 27.42
CA SER A 148 -18.37 48.32 28.86
C SER A 148 -17.70 49.59 29.36
N GLY A 149 -18.35 50.74 29.18
CA GLY A 149 -17.83 52.07 29.51
C GLY A 149 -17.99 52.51 30.98
N ASP A 150 -18.84 51.84 31.75
CA ASP A 150 -19.21 52.23 33.12
C ASP A 150 -18.62 51.29 34.18
N ASP A 151 -18.16 51.85 35.31
CA ASP A 151 -17.59 51.09 36.43
C ASP A 151 -18.61 50.15 37.11
N ASP A 152 -19.90 50.33 36.84
CA ASP A 152 -21.03 49.55 37.38
C ASP A 152 -21.50 48.39 36.48
N ILE A 153 -20.82 48.11 35.35
CA ILE A 153 -21.14 46.97 34.45
C ILE A 153 -20.27 45.75 34.81
N PRO A 154 -20.81 44.51 34.81
CA PRO A 154 -20.03 43.29 35.02
C PRO A 154 -18.80 43.20 34.11
N ARG A 155 -17.69 42.72 34.65
CA ARG A 155 -16.42 42.53 33.94
C ARG A 155 -15.88 41.16 34.27
N PHE A 156 -15.70 40.29 33.29
CA PHE A 156 -15.20 38.95 33.56
C PHE A 156 -14.48 38.35 32.36
N VAL A 157 -13.66 37.32 32.62
CA VAL A 157 -13.08 36.48 31.56
C VAL A 157 -14.01 35.28 31.35
N PRO A 158 -14.73 35.17 30.22
CA PRO A 158 -15.53 33.99 29.93
C PRO A 158 -14.63 32.81 29.56
N VAL A 159 -14.91 31.66 30.17
CA VAL A 159 -14.30 30.37 29.85
C VAL A 159 -15.43 29.37 29.60
N LEU A 160 -15.43 28.71 28.44
CA LEU A 160 -16.42 27.69 28.09
C LEU A 160 -15.81 26.29 28.26
N SER A 161 -16.38 25.54 29.19
CA SER A 161 -16.11 24.13 29.40
C SER A 161 -17.12 23.31 28.60
N ILE A 162 -16.64 22.57 27.59
CA ILE A 162 -17.47 21.80 26.67
C ILE A 162 -16.87 20.40 26.45
N ASP A 163 -17.70 19.42 26.15
CA ASP A 163 -17.23 18.06 25.79
C ASP A 163 -16.68 17.97 24.35
N ASN A 164 -17.04 18.90 23.47
CA ASN A 164 -16.54 18.99 22.09
C ASN A 164 -16.51 20.44 21.58
N ALA A 165 -15.32 21.02 21.42
CA ALA A 165 -15.14 22.39 20.92
C ALA A 165 -15.49 22.54 19.44
N GLY A 166 -15.55 21.44 18.68
CA GLY A 166 -16.00 21.41 17.29
C GLY A 166 -17.49 21.74 17.09
N LEU A 167 -18.26 21.85 18.18
CA LEU A 167 -19.65 22.34 18.15
C LEU A 167 -19.73 23.87 18.08
N ILE A 168 -18.63 24.58 18.36
CA ILE A 168 -18.58 26.04 18.31
C ILE A 168 -18.49 26.47 16.84
N PRO A 169 -19.45 27.27 16.35
CA PRO A 169 -19.46 27.76 14.97
C PRO A 169 -18.21 28.58 14.62
N GLU A 170 -17.81 28.56 13.34
CA GLU A 170 -16.55 29.18 12.90
C GLU A 170 -16.53 30.71 13.10
N GLU A 171 -17.70 31.35 13.07
CA GLU A 171 -17.90 32.79 13.29
C GLU A 171 -17.55 33.24 14.72
N TYR A 172 -17.40 32.30 15.66
CA TYR A 172 -17.04 32.55 17.05
C TYR A 172 -15.56 32.21 17.29
N PRO A 173 -14.63 33.20 17.26
CA PRO A 173 -13.20 32.95 17.49
C PRO A 173 -12.86 32.65 18.95
N PHE A 174 -12.28 31.49 19.21
CA PHE A 174 -11.82 31.06 20.53
C PHE A 174 -10.37 30.56 20.55
N TYR A 175 -9.81 30.40 21.75
CA TYR A 175 -8.58 29.65 22.03
C TYR A 175 -8.91 28.37 22.81
N GLN A 176 -8.41 27.22 22.34
CA GLN A 176 -8.63 25.95 23.01
C GLN A 176 -7.49 25.66 24.00
N VAL A 177 -7.84 25.63 25.28
CA VAL A 177 -6.95 25.20 26.36
C VAL A 177 -6.80 23.67 26.28
N PRO A 178 -5.58 23.11 26.30
CA PRO A 178 -5.34 21.68 26.15
C PRO A 178 -6.00 20.87 27.27
N ALA A 179 -6.58 19.72 26.92
CA ALA A 179 -7.18 18.80 27.88
C ALA A 179 -6.13 18.26 28.86
N MET A 180 -6.52 18.18 30.14
CA MET A 180 -5.70 17.57 31.18
C MET A 180 -5.75 16.05 31.07
N SER A 181 -4.61 15.35 31.17
CA SER A 181 -4.58 13.89 31.21
C SER A 181 -3.91 13.38 32.48
N GLY A 182 -4.60 12.47 33.19
CA GLY A 182 -3.97 11.58 34.16
C GLY A 182 -3.69 12.12 35.57
N TYR A 183 -4.22 13.29 35.96
CA TYR A 183 -3.99 13.84 37.30
C TYR A 183 -5.19 13.63 38.23
N ARG A 184 -4.91 13.15 39.45
CA ARG A 184 -5.85 13.10 40.57
C ARG A 184 -5.23 13.85 41.75
N LEU A 185 -5.89 14.90 42.22
CA LEU A 185 -5.60 15.44 43.56
C LEU A 185 -6.56 14.82 44.56
N ASP A 186 -6.01 14.47 45.73
CA ASP A 186 -6.78 13.91 46.85
C ASP A 186 -7.54 15.02 47.64
N ASP A 187 -7.10 16.30 47.56
CA ASP A 187 -7.77 17.46 48.19
C ASP A 187 -7.68 18.75 47.35
N ASN A 188 -8.79 19.14 46.71
CA ASN A 188 -8.90 20.39 45.94
C ASN A 188 -9.00 21.66 46.82
N GLY A 189 -9.12 21.52 48.14
CA GLY A 189 -9.16 22.65 49.08
C GLY A 189 -7.83 23.38 49.19
N GLU A 190 -6.71 22.65 49.25
CA GLU A 190 -5.37 23.23 49.37
C GLU A 190 -4.98 24.03 48.11
N LEU A 191 -5.32 23.50 46.92
CA LEU A 191 -5.10 24.17 45.63
C LEU A 191 -5.83 25.52 45.56
N ARG A 192 -7.13 25.53 45.88
CA ARG A 192 -7.92 26.77 45.92
C ARG A 192 -7.37 27.76 46.94
N GLY A 193 -6.88 27.27 48.07
CA GLY A 193 -6.20 28.06 49.08
C GLY A 193 -4.95 28.78 48.53
N ILE A 194 -4.08 28.06 47.83
CA ILE A 194 -2.83 28.63 47.28
C ILE A 194 -3.12 29.64 46.17
N ILE A 195 -4.07 29.35 45.27
CA ILE A 195 -4.48 30.26 44.20
C ILE A 195 -5.18 31.50 44.79
N GLY A 196 -6.01 31.34 45.82
CA GLY A 196 -6.65 32.46 46.52
C GLY A 196 -5.66 33.37 47.24
N GLU A 197 -4.61 32.80 47.85
CA GLU A 197 -3.49 33.58 48.41
C GLU A 197 -2.76 34.36 47.32
N MET A 198 -2.46 33.73 46.17
CA MET A 198 -1.82 34.38 45.03
C MET A 198 -2.65 35.58 44.52
N ASP A 199 -3.93 35.38 44.24
CA ASP A 199 -4.84 36.44 43.79
C ASP A 199 -4.90 37.60 44.79
N THR A 200 -4.94 37.29 46.08
CA THR A 200 -4.93 38.29 47.16
C THR A 200 -3.65 39.12 47.13
N HIS A 201 -2.49 38.50 46.91
CA HIS A 201 -1.22 39.22 46.80
C HIS A 201 -1.17 40.12 45.58
N ILE A 202 -1.69 39.65 44.44
CA ILE A 202 -1.74 40.42 43.19
C ILE A 202 -2.63 41.65 43.37
N VAL A 203 -3.84 41.49 43.92
CA VAL A 203 -4.74 42.61 44.20
C VAL A 203 -4.13 43.59 45.21
N LYS A 204 -3.56 43.09 46.32
CA LYS A 204 -2.86 43.94 47.30
C LYS A 204 -1.70 44.72 46.67
N TYR A 205 -0.92 44.08 45.79
CA TYR A 205 0.22 44.71 45.12
C TYR A 205 -0.25 45.88 44.22
N ILE A 206 -1.31 45.65 43.44
CA ILE A 206 -1.90 46.66 42.55
C ILE A 206 -2.46 47.84 43.35
N GLU A 207 -3.17 47.58 44.46
CA GLU A 207 -3.76 48.64 45.28
C GLU A 207 -2.73 49.45 46.08
N GLN A 208 -1.71 48.79 46.63
CA GLN A 208 -0.72 49.42 47.50
C GLN A 208 0.39 50.15 46.72
N ASN A 209 0.67 49.72 45.48
CA ASN A 209 1.78 50.22 44.67
C ASN A 209 1.31 50.58 43.24
N SER A 210 0.23 51.36 43.11
CA SER A 210 -0.45 51.62 41.83
C SER A 210 0.47 52.09 40.69
N ASP A 211 1.42 52.97 40.94
CA ASP A 211 2.34 53.46 39.89
C ASP A 211 3.33 52.38 39.44
N ALA A 212 3.88 51.60 40.38
CA ALA A 212 4.77 50.49 40.07
C ALA A 212 4.04 49.33 39.38
N ALA A 213 2.79 49.06 39.76
CA ALA A 213 1.94 48.06 39.12
C ALA A 213 1.57 48.45 37.68
N LYS A 214 1.26 49.74 37.43
CA LYS A 214 1.04 50.26 36.07
C LYS A 214 2.29 50.12 35.20
N GLN A 215 3.46 50.48 35.73
CA GLN A 215 4.71 50.31 34.99
C GLN A 215 5.01 48.83 34.68
N LEU A 216 4.82 47.95 35.68
CA LEU A 216 4.99 46.50 35.52
C LEU A 216 4.08 45.94 34.42
N LEU A 217 2.80 46.34 34.43
CA LEU A 217 1.82 45.95 33.42
C LEU A 217 2.19 46.48 32.04
N HIS A 218 2.53 47.77 31.93
CA HIS A 218 2.91 48.39 30.66
C HIS A 218 4.10 47.67 30.02
N GLU A 219 5.16 47.38 30.79
CA GLU A 219 6.32 46.63 30.33
C GLU A 219 5.95 45.20 29.87
N ALA A 220 5.07 44.52 30.62
CA ALA A 220 4.59 43.19 30.26
C ALA A 220 3.75 43.21 28.97
N VAL A 221 2.87 44.23 28.80
CA VAL A 221 2.07 44.43 27.59
C VAL A 221 2.94 44.71 26.38
N VAL A 222 3.96 45.56 26.50
CA VAL A 222 4.90 45.84 25.39
C VAL A 222 5.63 44.56 24.97
N THR A 223 6.08 43.77 25.94
CA THR A 223 6.76 42.49 25.68
C THR A 223 5.81 41.48 25.02
N ALA A 224 4.60 41.33 25.54
CA ALA A 224 3.58 40.44 24.98
C ALA A 224 3.18 40.85 23.55
N LYS A 225 3.01 42.16 23.27
CA LYS A 225 2.73 42.67 21.91
C LYS A 225 3.82 42.26 20.92
N ASN A 226 5.10 42.32 21.32
CA ASN A 226 6.22 41.88 20.49
C ASN A 226 6.14 40.37 20.19
N ILE A 227 5.87 39.53 21.18
CA ILE A 227 5.71 38.07 20.99
C ILE A 227 4.52 37.79 20.07
N VAL A 228 3.35 38.36 20.36
CA VAL A 228 2.12 38.15 19.57
C VAL A 228 2.29 38.63 18.13
N SER A 229 3.05 39.70 17.87
CA SER A 229 3.30 40.18 16.50
C SER A 229 3.99 39.14 15.60
N GLN A 230 4.72 38.19 16.19
CA GLN A 230 5.42 37.12 15.49
C GLN A 230 4.53 35.88 15.24
N LEU A 231 3.37 35.80 15.90
CA LEU A 231 2.42 34.70 15.73
C LEU A 231 1.69 34.79 14.38
N PRO A 232 1.09 33.67 13.89
CA PRO A 232 0.23 33.68 12.71
C PRO A 232 -0.92 34.69 12.84
N TYR A 233 -1.36 35.32 11.73
CA TYR A 233 -2.38 36.38 11.74
C TYR A 233 -3.63 36.01 12.56
N ARG A 234 -4.13 34.78 12.39
CA ARG A 234 -5.30 34.23 13.10
C ARG A 234 -5.09 34.03 14.62
N ALA A 235 -3.88 34.14 15.14
CA ALA A 235 -3.57 34.08 16.58
C ALA A 235 -3.27 35.46 17.18
N ARG A 236 -3.19 36.52 16.36
CA ARG A 236 -2.98 37.90 16.80
C ARG A 236 -4.30 38.46 17.31
N SER A 237 -4.43 38.62 18.62
CA SER A 237 -5.63 39.13 19.27
C SER A 237 -5.26 39.92 20.53
N SER A 238 -6.17 40.79 20.98
CA SER A 238 -6.00 41.49 22.25
C SER A 238 -6.02 40.51 23.42
N SER A 239 -6.84 39.45 23.35
CA SER A 239 -6.88 38.38 24.36
C SER A 239 -5.54 37.66 24.50
N ALA A 240 -4.83 37.38 23.39
CA ALA A 240 -3.51 36.76 23.43
C ALA A 240 -2.45 37.67 24.07
N VAL A 241 -2.53 38.98 23.81
CA VAL A 241 -1.64 39.97 24.44
C VAL A 241 -1.89 40.02 25.95
N MET A 242 -3.16 40.09 26.37
CA MET A 242 -3.53 40.09 27.80
C MET A 242 -3.08 38.81 28.51
N PHE A 243 -3.28 37.65 27.86
CA PHE A 243 -2.87 36.36 28.37
C PHE A 243 -1.36 36.26 28.59
N LEU A 244 -0.55 36.56 27.57
CA LEU A 244 0.91 36.50 27.68
C LEU A 244 1.47 37.59 28.61
N ALA A 245 0.88 38.79 28.63
CA ALA A 245 1.28 39.85 29.57
C ALA A 245 1.06 39.40 31.03
N THR A 246 -0.05 38.71 31.30
CA THR A 246 -0.34 38.15 32.62
C THR A 246 0.69 37.07 32.99
N ALA A 247 1.04 36.17 32.07
CA ALA A 247 2.08 35.16 32.31
C ALA A 247 3.46 35.78 32.61
N ILE A 248 3.81 36.88 31.92
CA ILE A 248 5.06 37.63 32.17
C ILE A 248 5.04 38.29 33.55
N ILE A 249 3.91 38.85 33.98
CA ILE A 249 3.76 39.39 35.35
C ILE A 249 3.95 38.28 36.38
N LEU A 250 3.29 37.14 36.21
CA LEU A 250 3.44 35.99 37.12
C LEU A 250 4.88 35.47 37.15
N THR A 251 5.61 35.56 36.04
CA THR A 251 7.05 35.23 35.99
C THR A 251 7.88 36.21 36.81
N LYS A 252 7.62 37.53 36.69
CA LYS A 252 8.29 38.55 37.50
C LYS A 252 7.98 38.44 39.00
N LEU A 253 6.79 37.94 39.35
CA LEU A 253 6.39 37.65 40.73
C LEU A 253 6.86 36.27 41.24
N GLY A 254 7.54 35.49 40.39
CA GLY A 254 8.14 34.20 40.71
C GLY A 254 7.20 32.99 40.65
N PHE A 255 5.93 33.15 40.29
CA PHE A 255 4.99 32.02 40.18
C PHE A 255 5.28 31.14 38.96
N LEU A 256 5.67 31.78 37.85
CA LEU A 256 6.04 31.12 36.59
C LEU A 256 7.52 31.40 36.26
N ASN A 257 8.02 30.74 35.21
CA ASN A 257 9.35 30.98 34.66
C ASN A 257 9.29 31.35 33.16
N ASP A 258 10.42 31.80 32.59
CA ASP A 258 10.48 32.24 31.18
C ASP A 258 10.14 31.12 30.17
N LYS A 259 10.42 29.86 30.52
CA LYS A 259 10.06 28.71 29.67
C LYS A 259 8.53 28.57 29.59
N ASP A 260 7.82 28.80 30.68
CA ASP A 260 6.35 28.74 30.70
C ASP A 260 5.72 29.75 29.73
N VAL A 261 6.29 30.96 29.66
CA VAL A 261 5.86 31.99 28.70
C VAL A 261 6.14 31.57 27.25
N SER A 262 7.29 30.93 27.00
CA SER A 262 7.63 30.38 25.67
C SER A 262 6.68 29.25 25.27
N ASP A 263 6.40 28.31 26.17
CA ASP A 263 5.51 27.17 25.92
C ASP A 263 4.09 27.65 25.60
N MET A 264 3.59 28.66 26.33
CA MET A 264 2.30 29.32 26.05
C MET A 264 2.28 30.06 24.70
N ALA A 265 3.38 30.71 24.30
CA ALA A 265 3.47 31.35 23.00
C ALA A 265 3.48 30.33 21.84
N ASP A 266 4.17 29.21 22.01
CA ASP A 266 4.17 28.09 21.05
C ASP A 266 2.81 27.38 20.99
N TRP A 267 2.11 27.26 22.11
CA TRP A 267 0.71 26.80 22.15
C TRP A 267 -0.18 27.70 21.30
N LEU A 268 -0.16 29.03 21.50
CA LEU A 268 -0.94 29.98 20.69
C LEU A 268 -0.61 29.89 19.18
N LYS A 269 0.63 29.57 18.84
CA LYS A 269 1.08 29.35 17.45
C LYS A 269 0.48 28.09 16.84
N ASN A 270 0.41 26.99 17.58
CA ASN A 270 -0.04 25.67 17.13
C ASN A 270 -1.57 25.52 17.15
N GLU A 271 -2.23 25.94 18.23
CA GLU A 271 -3.44 26.78 18.24
C GLU A 271 -4.22 26.90 16.93
N SER A 272 -3.52 27.62 16.09
CA SER A 272 -4.02 28.17 14.88
C SER A 272 -4.33 27.07 13.85
N LYS A 273 -3.59 25.95 13.82
CA LYS A 273 -3.58 24.93 12.74
C LYS A 273 -4.66 23.85 12.84
N THR A 274 -5.28 23.64 13.99
CA THR A 274 -6.00 22.39 14.33
C THR A 274 -7.49 22.60 14.61
N ARG A 275 -8.21 23.29 13.71
CA ARG A 275 -9.69 23.21 13.71
C ARG A 275 -10.11 21.89 13.06
N THR A 276 -10.33 20.85 13.86
CA THR A 276 -10.91 19.60 13.35
C THR A 276 -12.39 19.84 13.05
N ASN A 277 -12.75 19.90 11.77
CA ASN A 277 -14.15 20.01 11.36
C ASN A 277 -14.92 18.74 11.81
N MET A 278 -16.13 18.91 12.35
CA MET A 278 -17.02 17.81 12.79
C MET A 278 -17.12 16.68 11.76
N ASN A 279 -17.16 16.99 10.46
CA ASN A 279 -17.22 15.97 9.41
C ASN A 279 -15.99 15.06 9.39
N GLN A 280 -14.79 15.63 9.60
CA GLN A 280 -13.53 14.87 9.61
C GLN A 280 -13.43 13.98 10.84
N PHE A 281 -13.87 14.47 12.00
CA PHE A 281 -13.96 13.66 13.21
C PHE A 281 -14.88 12.45 13.02
N VAL A 282 -16.08 12.68 12.46
CA VAL A 282 -17.04 11.60 12.18
C VAL A 282 -16.45 10.60 11.18
N CYS A 283 -15.82 11.06 10.10
CA CYS A 283 -15.20 10.16 9.12
C CYS A 283 -14.08 9.33 9.73
N LYS A 284 -13.23 9.93 10.58
CA LYS A 284 -12.17 9.21 11.28
C LYS A 284 -12.73 8.14 12.21
N ALA A 285 -13.73 8.46 13.03
CA ALA A 285 -14.35 7.51 13.93
C ALA A 285 -14.96 6.32 13.17
N VAL A 286 -15.65 6.57 12.05
CA VAL A 286 -16.17 5.52 11.17
C VAL A 286 -15.02 4.68 10.58
N GLY A 287 -13.92 5.31 10.17
CA GLY A 287 -12.75 4.63 9.64
C GLY A 287 -12.07 3.71 10.65
N ASP A 288 -11.92 4.17 11.89
CA ASP A 288 -11.34 3.39 12.98
C ASP A 288 -12.20 2.16 13.31
N SER A 289 -13.52 2.35 13.50
CA SER A 289 -14.48 1.27 13.76
C SER A 289 -14.56 0.26 12.61
N LEU A 290 -14.60 0.73 11.36
CA LEU A 290 -14.58 -0.15 10.19
C LEU A 290 -13.26 -0.94 10.09
N SER A 291 -12.14 -0.30 10.40
CA SER A 291 -10.82 -0.96 10.38
C SER A 291 -10.73 -2.04 11.45
N GLU A 292 -11.24 -1.78 12.66
CA GLU A 292 -11.32 -2.75 13.75
C GLU A 292 -12.21 -3.94 13.38
N ALA A 293 -13.38 -3.69 12.77
CA ALA A 293 -14.28 -4.75 12.34
C ALA A 293 -13.63 -5.69 11.31
N ILE A 294 -12.84 -5.14 10.39
CA ILE A 294 -12.08 -5.92 9.41
C ILE A 294 -10.93 -6.69 10.07
N CYS A 295 -10.12 -6.03 10.91
CA CYS A 295 -8.94 -6.65 11.52
C CYS A 295 -9.31 -7.74 12.53
N SER A 296 -10.41 -7.58 13.26
CA SER A 296 -10.96 -8.59 14.18
C SER A 296 -11.59 -9.80 13.46
N GLY A 297 -11.85 -9.69 12.15
CA GLY A 297 -12.55 -10.69 11.36
C GLY A 297 -14.07 -10.71 11.56
N SER A 298 -14.64 -9.78 12.35
CA SER A 298 -16.09 -9.64 12.54
C SER A 298 -16.81 -9.19 11.26
N LEU A 299 -16.10 -8.49 10.36
CA LEU A 299 -16.56 -8.16 9.01
C LEU A 299 -15.69 -8.87 7.96
N PRO A 300 -16.04 -10.09 7.51
CA PRO A 300 -15.24 -10.84 6.56
C PRO A 300 -15.20 -10.18 5.17
N ILE A 301 -14.03 -10.23 4.54
CA ILE A 301 -13.78 -9.65 3.21
C ILE A 301 -14.04 -10.67 2.09
N SER A 302 -14.65 -10.21 1.00
CA SER A 302 -14.88 -10.99 -0.22
C SER A 302 -14.53 -10.20 -1.50
N ASN A 303 -14.45 -10.89 -2.62
CA ASN A 303 -14.26 -10.30 -3.95
C ASN A 303 -15.62 -10.12 -4.65
N GLN A 304 -15.71 -9.13 -5.56
CA GLN A 304 -16.97 -8.84 -6.27
C GLN A 304 -17.38 -9.94 -7.27
N PHE A 305 -16.40 -10.56 -7.94
CA PHE A 305 -16.63 -11.48 -9.07
C PHE A 305 -15.83 -12.78 -8.99
N GLY A 306 -15.28 -13.11 -7.82
CA GLY A 306 -14.46 -14.31 -7.65
C GLY A 306 -14.33 -14.71 -6.18
N PRO A 307 -13.61 -15.81 -5.90
CA PRO A 307 -13.36 -16.25 -4.54
C PRO A 307 -12.46 -15.26 -3.76
N PRO A 308 -12.64 -15.13 -2.43
CA PRO A 308 -13.82 -15.61 -1.72
C PRO A 308 -15.06 -14.84 -2.18
N PHE A 309 -16.15 -15.56 -2.53
CA PHE A 309 -17.36 -14.93 -3.05
C PHE A 309 -18.11 -14.15 -1.98
N TRP A 310 -18.84 -13.12 -2.41
CA TRP A 310 -19.70 -12.34 -1.54
C TRP A 310 -20.86 -13.17 -1.00
N ALA A 311 -21.20 -12.95 0.27
CA ALA A 311 -22.37 -13.48 0.95
C ALA A 311 -23.01 -12.39 1.80
N SER A 312 -24.25 -12.59 2.23
CA SER A 312 -25.05 -11.54 2.89
C SER A 312 -24.47 -10.99 4.19
N ASP A 313 -23.59 -11.75 4.83
CA ASP A 313 -22.86 -11.47 6.07
C ASP A 313 -21.45 -10.90 5.83
N LYS A 314 -21.04 -10.72 4.57
CA LYS A 314 -19.70 -10.26 4.17
C LYS A 314 -19.72 -8.88 3.54
N THR A 315 -18.58 -8.21 3.60
CA THR A 315 -18.28 -7.03 2.75
C THR A 315 -17.48 -7.48 1.53
N PHE A 316 -17.57 -6.73 0.43
CA PHE A 316 -16.71 -6.99 -0.73
C PHE A 316 -15.95 -5.76 -1.23
N ILE A 317 -14.80 -6.03 -1.85
CA ILE A 317 -14.02 -5.02 -2.56
C ILE A 317 -14.44 -5.01 -4.03
N ALA A 318 -14.88 -3.86 -4.51
CA ALA A 318 -15.25 -3.67 -5.91
C ALA A 318 -14.01 -3.43 -6.78
N SER A 319 -14.19 -3.52 -8.11
CA SER A 319 -13.11 -3.27 -9.08
C SER A 319 -12.52 -1.85 -9.01
N ASP A 320 -13.27 -0.87 -8.51
CA ASP A 320 -12.82 0.51 -8.26
C ASP A 320 -12.12 0.68 -6.90
N GLY A 321 -11.89 -0.42 -6.18
CA GLY A 321 -11.25 -0.43 -4.86
C GLY A 321 -12.19 -0.05 -3.71
N SER A 322 -13.44 0.31 -3.96
CA SER A 322 -14.40 0.66 -2.89
C SER A 322 -14.79 -0.54 -2.04
N ILE A 323 -15.10 -0.28 -0.76
CA ILE A 323 -15.57 -1.27 0.21
C ILE A 323 -17.10 -1.19 0.25
N ASN A 324 -17.78 -2.32 0.09
CA ASN A 324 -19.22 -2.36 -0.13
C ASN A 324 -19.89 -3.24 0.93
N ILE A 325 -20.64 -2.59 1.83
CA ILE A 325 -21.23 -3.20 3.02
C ILE A 325 -22.75 -3.10 2.94
N LYS A 326 -23.49 -4.15 3.33
CA LYS A 326 -24.95 -4.04 3.45
C LYS A 326 -25.31 -3.02 4.54
N SER A 327 -26.36 -2.23 4.32
CA SER A 327 -26.75 -1.17 5.26
C SER A 327 -27.02 -1.68 6.68
N THR A 328 -27.56 -2.89 6.84
CA THR A 328 -27.78 -3.50 8.16
C THR A 328 -26.44 -3.78 8.86
N LEU A 329 -25.51 -4.46 8.19
CA LEU A 329 -24.18 -4.73 8.72
C LEU A 329 -23.39 -3.45 9.03
N PHE A 330 -23.51 -2.42 8.20
CA PHE A 330 -22.85 -1.14 8.44
C PHE A 330 -23.39 -0.47 9.72
N VAL A 331 -24.70 -0.52 9.94
CA VAL A 331 -25.29 -0.02 11.19
C VAL A 331 -24.86 -0.88 12.38
N ASP A 332 -24.96 -2.21 12.26
CA ASP A 332 -24.78 -3.13 13.37
C ASP A 332 -23.32 -3.27 13.81
N LEU A 333 -22.36 -3.24 12.88
CA LEU A 333 -20.94 -3.46 13.17
C LEU A 333 -20.12 -2.18 13.20
N VAL A 334 -20.53 -1.14 12.47
CA VAL A 334 -19.77 0.12 12.40
C VAL A 334 -20.43 1.20 13.23
N LEU A 335 -21.70 1.55 12.95
CA LEU A 335 -22.34 2.69 13.61
C LEU A 335 -22.76 2.43 15.05
N SER A 336 -23.19 1.20 15.39
CA SER A 336 -23.65 0.85 16.74
C SER A 336 -22.53 0.91 17.79
N GLN A 337 -21.28 0.72 17.34
CA GLN A 337 -20.07 0.76 18.17
C GLN A 337 -19.59 2.20 18.41
N LEU A 338 -20.20 3.18 17.73
CA LEU A 338 -19.78 4.56 17.77
C LEU A 338 -20.67 5.35 18.74
N GLU A 339 -20.06 5.86 19.81
CA GLU A 339 -20.65 6.92 20.64
C GLU A 339 -20.53 8.28 19.92
N LEU A 340 -21.20 8.43 18.79
CA LEU A 340 -21.21 9.69 18.04
C LEU A 340 -22.30 10.64 18.56
N PRO A 341 -22.00 11.94 18.74
CA PRO A 341 -22.98 12.96 19.14
C PRO A 341 -23.98 13.31 18.02
N VAL A 342 -23.93 12.60 16.89
CA VAL A 342 -24.70 12.87 15.68
C VAL A 342 -25.51 11.64 15.26
N GLY A 343 -26.78 11.83 14.89
CA GLY A 343 -27.61 10.73 14.40
C GLY A 343 -27.08 10.15 13.08
N HIS A 344 -27.41 8.89 12.77
CA HIS A 344 -26.89 8.15 11.61
C HIS A 344 -26.96 8.92 10.27
N ASN A 345 -28.01 9.73 10.04
CA ASN A 345 -28.13 10.54 8.82
C ASN A 345 -27.00 11.57 8.64
N LYS A 346 -26.49 12.14 9.74
CA LYS A 346 -25.36 13.08 9.71
C LYS A 346 -24.04 12.37 9.40
N VAL A 347 -23.91 11.09 9.72
CA VAL A 347 -22.73 10.28 9.35
C VAL A 347 -22.62 10.15 7.82
N TYR A 348 -23.73 9.83 7.15
CA TYR A 348 -23.74 9.78 5.68
C TYR A 348 -23.45 11.15 5.04
N GLN A 349 -23.94 12.24 5.65
CA GLN A 349 -23.61 13.59 5.19
C GLN A 349 -22.12 13.90 5.34
N ALA A 350 -21.53 13.58 6.48
CA ALA A 350 -20.09 13.77 6.73
C ALA A 350 -19.24 12.98 5.72
N LEU A 351 -19.52 11.68 5.55
CA LEU A 351 -18.82 10.83 4.57
C LEU A 351 -18.97 11.36 3.14
N LYS A 352 -20.12 11.97 2.80
CA LYS A 352 -20.34 12.58 1.49
C LYS A 352 -19.62 13.92 1.32
N CYS A 353 -19.54 14.74 2.38
CA CYS A 353 -18.84 16.02 2.37
C CYS A 353 -17.32 15.84 2.23
N GLU A 354 -16.76 14.77 2.80
CA GLU A 354 -15.33 14.44 2.72
C GLU A 354 -14.99 13.48 1.55
N ASP A 355 -15.90 13.31 0.58
CA ASP A 355 -15.73 12.44 -0.60
C ASP A 355 -15.40 10.96 -0.31
N TYR A 356 -15.74 10.46 0.88
CA TYR A 356 -15.57 9.05 1.24
C TYR A 356 -16.77 8.18 0.86
N LEU A 357 -17.98 8.74 0.69
CA LEU A 357 -19.19 7.98 0.32
C LEU A 357 -19.39 7.96 -1.20
N ILE A 358 -19.45 6.76 -1.78
CA ILE A 358 -19.74 6.55 -3.19
C ILE A 358 -21.20 6.10 -3.33
N SER A 359 -22.08 6.96 -3.83
CA SER A 359 -23.51 6.65 -3.92
C SER A 359 -24.13 6.86 -5.30
N ASN A 360 -25.38 6.45 -5.47
CA ASN A 360 -26.21 6.85 -6.60
C ASN A 360 -26.63 8.33 -6.44
N PRO A 361 -26.93 9.05 -7.54
CA PRO A 361 -27.42 10.43 -7.47
C PRO A 361 -28.63 10.56 -6.55
N GLY A 362 -28.54 11.41 -5.53
CA GLY A 362 -29.60 11.66 -4.56
C GLY A 362 -29.77 10.61 -3.45
N GLU A 363 -28.94 9.57 -3.41
CA GLU A 363 -29.02 8.49 -2.40
C GLU A 363 -27.74 8.43 -1.54
N ASN A 364 -27.80 7.65 -0.44
CA ASN A 364 -26.64 7.33 0.41
C ASN A 364 -26.08 5.92 0.13
N ILE A 365 -26.61 5.24 -0.89
CA ILE A 365 -26.28 3.86 -1.23
C ILE A 365 -25.99 3.72 -2.72
N LYS A 366 -25.24 2.68 -3.08
CA LYS A 366 -24.85 2.34 -4.45
C LYS A 366 -25.44 1.00 -4.83
N THR A 367 -25.93 0.88 -6.06
CA THR A 367 -26.33 -0.42 -6.61
C THR A 367 -25.12 -1.08 -7.26
N ARG A 368 -24.77 -2.29 -6.83
CA ARG A 368 -23.65 -3.08 -7.39
C ARG A 368 -24.13 -4.46 -7.80
N THR A 369 -23.51 -4.99 -8.85
CA THR A 369 -23.67 -6.41 -9.22
C THR A 369 -22.58 -7.22 -8.54
N VAL A 370 -22.95 -8.30 -7.87
CA VAL A 370 -22.03 -9.23 -7.20
C VAL A 370 -22.23 -10.65 -7.75
N ALA A 371 -21.16 -11.43 -7.81
CA ALA A 371 -21.24 -12.86 -8.11
C ALA A 371 -21.39 -13.67 -6.82
N LEU A 372 -22.33 -14.62 -6.84
CA LEU A 372 -22.50 -15.60 -5.78
C LEU A 372 -21.72 -16.88 -6.10
N GLU A 373 -21.55 -17.72 -5.08
CA GLU A 373 -20.83 -18.99 -5.16
C GLU A 373 -21.42 -19.97 -6.19
N ASP A 374 -22.74 -19.92 -6.40
CA ASP A 374 -23.44 -20.73 -7.42
C ASP A 374 -23.22 -20.22 -8.86
N GLY A 375 -22.45 -19.15 -9.04
CA GLY A 375 -22.16 -18.52 -10.33
C GLY A 375 -23.24 -17.53 -10.80
N SER A 376 -24.34 -17.37 -10.05
CA SER A 376 -25.35 -16.37 -10.33
C SER A 376 -24.81 -14.96 -10.07
N LYS A 377 -25.39 -13.96 -10.76
CA LYS A 377 -25.06 -12.55 -10.57
C LYS A 377 -26.29 -11.82 -10.08
N GLU A 378 -26.17 -11.17 -8.93
CA GLU A 378 -27.26 -10.42 -8.33
C GLU A 378 -26.96 -8.93 -8.24
N LYS A 379 -27.98 -8.09 -8.43
CA LYS A 379 -27.90 -6.65 -8.14
C LYS A 379 -28.38 -6.41 -6.72
N GLN A 380 -27.51 -5.82 -5.91
CA GLN A 380 -27.75 -5.55 -4.50
C GLN A 380 -27.37 -4.08 -4.19
N ARG A 381 -27.90 -3.54 -3.09
CA ARG A 381 -27.64 -2.14 -2.67
C ARG A 381 -26.71 -2.13 -1.46
N PHE A 382 -25.66 -1.32 -1.52
CA PHE A 382 -24.60 -1.27 -0.51
C PHE A 382 -24.30 0.16 -0.08
N VAL A 383 -23.83 0.32 1.15
CA VAL A 383 -23.06 1.48 1.58
C VAL A 383 -21.66 1.28 1.02
N SER A 384 -21.32 2.05 -0.01
CA SER A 384 -20.00 1.99 -0.65
C SER A 384 -19.13 3.11 -0.13
N VAL A 385 -18.03 2.77 0.53
CA VAL A 385 -17.07 3.74 1.07
C VAL A 385 -15.70 3.61 0.39
N SER A 386 -14.98 4.72 0.34
CA SER A 386 -13.60 4.75 -0.14
C SER A 386 -12.69 3.92 0.77
N ARG A 387 -11.76 3.19 0.16
CA ARG A 387 -10.72 2.44 0.87
C ARG A 387 -9.77 3.34 1.67
N ASN A 388 -9.71 4.63 1.34
CA ASN A 388 -8.89 5.60 2.06
C ASN A 388 -9.34 5.82 3.51
N LEU A 389 -10.55 5.38 3.86
CA LEU A 389 -11.07 5.43 5.22
C LEU A 389 -10.38 4.41 6.16
N LEU A 390 -9.76 3.37 5.61
CA LEU A 390 -9.14 2.30 6.40
C LEU A 390 -7.75 2.67 6.93
N SER A 391 -7.40 2.08 8.08
CA SER A 391 -6.02 2.01 8.57
C SER A 391 -5.14 1.19 7.62
N GLU A 392 -3.82 1.38 7.68
CA GLU A 392 -2.87 0.60 6.86
C GLU A 392 -2.90 -0.90 7.19
N GLU A 393 -3.14 -1.25 8.45
CA GLU A 393 -3.31 -2.64 8.87
C GLU A 393 -4.55 -3.28 8.23
N ALA A 394 -5.70 -2.61 8.29
CA ALA A 394 -6.93 -3.09 7.66
C ALA A 394 -6.79 -3.18 6.14
N LYS A 395 -6.09 -2.21 5.50
CA LYS A 395 -5.77 -2.29 4.07
C LYS A 395 -4.95 -3.54 3.75
N ARG A 396 -3.98 -3.90 4.58
CA ARG A 396 -3.17 -5.12 4.39
C ARG A 396 -4.00 -6.38 4.52
N VAL A 397 -4.88 -6.47 5.52
CA VAL A 397 -5.81 -7.62 5.69
C VAL A 397 -6.71 -7.77 4.46
N VAL A 398 -7.24 -6.66 3.95
CA VAL A 398 -8.03 -6.63 2.72
C VAL A 398 -7.23 -7.17 1.53
N ASP A 399 -6.01 -6.66 1.28
CA ASP A 399 -5.19 -7.10 0.14
C ASP A 399 -4.82 -8.59 0.24
N VAL A 400 -4.46 -9.08 1.43
CA VAL A 400 -4.13 -10.50 1.64
C VAL A 400 -5.35 -11.36 1.34
N THR A 401 -6.52 -10.99 1.85
CA THR A 401 -7.76 -11.79 1.70
C THR A 401 -8.28 -11.78 0.26
N THR A 402 -8.15 -10.66 -0.45
CA THR A 402 -8.61 -10.57 -1.85
C THR A 402 -7.66 -11.30 -2.80
N ALA A 403 -6.37 -11.41 -2.46
CA ALA A 403 -5.38 -12.10 -3.25
C ALA A 403 -5.25 -13.60 -2.93
N SER A 404 -5.66 -14.04 -1.74
CA SER A 404 -5.35 -15.38 -1.19
C SER A 404 -5.86 -16.58 -1.98
N ASP A 405 -6.83 -16.39 -2.88
CA ASP A 405 -7.26 -17.49 -3.75
C ASP A 405 -6.18 -17.85 -4.78
N LEU A 406 -5.47 -16.84 -5.32
CA LEU A 406 -4.52 -17.04 -6.42
C LEU A 406 -3.06 -16.88 -5.97
N PHE A 407 -2.82 -16.04 -4.97
CA PHE A 407 -1.51 -15.83 -4.36
C PHE A 407 -1.46 -16.57 -3.04
N HIS A 408 -0.37 -17.30 -2.81
CA HIS A 408 -0.19 -18.22 -1.69
C HIS A 408 1.07 -17.84 -0.93
N THR A 409 1.04 -17.97 0.40
CA THR A 409 2.24 -17.88 1.22
C THR A 409 3.05 -19.17 1.07
N LEU A 410 4.39 -19.06 0.98
CA LEU A 410 5.28 -20.21 0.78
C LEU A 410 5.52 -21.05 2.05
N ASP A 411 5.03 -20.59 3.20
CA ASP A 411 5.08 -21.32 4.48
C ASP A 411 4.20 -22.59 4.48
N LYS A 412 3.17 -22.63 3.64
CA LYS A 412 2.30 -23.79 3.45
C LYS A 412 2.72 -24.54 2.19
N PRO A 413 3.34 -25.73 2.30
CA PRO A 413 3.80 -26.46 1.13
C PRO A 413 2.59 -26.92 0.28
N ILE A 414 2.53 -26.46 -0.97
CA ILE A 414 1.60 -26.93 -1.98
C ILE A 414 2.34 -27.94 -2.87
N ASN A 415 1.88 -29.19 -2.89
CA ASN A 415 2.55 -30.25 -3.64
C ASN A 415 2.57 -29.96 -5.15
N ASN A 416 3.75 -30.11 -5.76
CA ASN A 416 4.00 -29.86 -7.18
C ASN A 416 3.65 -28.44 -7.64
N PHE A 417 3.72 -27.45 -6.74
CA PHE A 417 3.46 -26.06 -7.07
C PHE A 417 4.72 -25.38 -7.61
N PHE A 418 4.56 -24.71 -8.76
CA PHE A 418 5.58 -23.96 -9.47
C PHE A 418 5.18 -22.48 -9.46
N PRO A 419 5.74 -21.69 -8.54
CA PRO A 419 5.55 -20.25 -8.53
C PRO A 419 6.04 -19.61 -9.85
N LEU A 420 5.22 -18.71 -10.39
CA LEU A 420 5.53 -17.95 -11.59
C LEU A 420 5.81 -16.48 -11.26
N VAL A 421 5.06 -15.90 -10.32
CA VAL A 421 5.16 -14.49 -9.92
C VAL A 421 4.99 -14.30 -8.43
N LYS A 422 5.65 -13.27 -7.90
CA LYS A 422 5.47 -12.74 -6.55
C LYS A 422 4.52 -11.54 -6.59
N HIS A 423 3.66 -11.41 -5.59
CA HIS A 423 2.79 -10.25 -5.45
C HIS A 423 3.61 -9.00 -5.13
N GLN A 424 3.33 -7.87 -5.79
CA GLN A 424 4.14 -6.64 -5.71
C GLN A 424 4.28 -6.04 -4.29
N ARG A 425 3.30 -6.31 -3.42
CA ARG A 425 3.21 -5.71 -2.07
C ARG A 425 3.11 -6.73 -0.94
N LEU A 426 2.92 -8.00 -1.27
CA LEU A 426 2.65 -9.06 -0.29
C LEU A 426 3.68 -10.16 -0.50
N ASP A 427 4.11 -10.78 0.60
CA ASP A 427 5.02 -11.92 0.53
C ASP A 427 4.25 -13.21 0.17
N MET A 428 3.66 -13.21 -1.02
CA MET A 428 2.78 -14.25 -1.54
C MET A 428 3.08 -14.46 -3.03
N VAL A 429 2.89 -15.67 -3.51
CA VAL A 429 3.25 -16.07 -4.88
C VAL A 429 2.08 -16.74 -5.59
N ALA A 430 1.94 -16.49 -6.88
CA ALA A 430 0.98 -17.19 -7.73
C ALA A 430 1.73 -18.13 -8.69
N GLY A 431 1.11 -19.27 -8.99
CA GLY A 431 1.78 -20.31 -9.76
C GLY A 431 0.85 -21.42 -10.21
N GLN A 432 1.44 -22.53 -10.66
CA GLN A 432 0.74 -23.68 -11.22
C GLN A 432 1.05 -24.96 -10.45
N ILE A 433 0.06 -25.81 -10.23
CA ILE A 433 0.32 -27.21 -9.84
C ILE A 433 0.57 -28.05 -11.09
N ILE A 434 1.72 -28.71 -11.18
CA ILE A 434 2.08 -29.52 -12.35
C ILE A 434 2.51 -30.91 -11.89
N THR A 435 1.59 -31.86 -11.98
CA THR A 435 1.83 -33.28 -11.68
C THR A 435 2.43 -34.01 -12.88
N ASP A 436 2.02 -33.65 -14.08
CA ASP A 436 2.46 -34.15 -15.38
C ASP A 436 2.09 -33.13 -16.46
N TYR A 437 2.59 -33.36 -17.67
CA TYR A 437 2.29 -32.53 -18.84
C TYR A 437 1.18 -33.12 -19.73
N LYS A 438 0.60 -34.26 -19.33
CA LYS A 438 -0.47 -34.96 -20.09
C LYS A 438 -1.83 -34.28 -19.84
N CYS A 439 -2.03 -33.69 -18.67
CA CYS A 439 -3.25 -32.97 -18.29
C CYS A 439 -3.11 -31.44 -18.50
N GLY A 440 -3.97 -30.86 -19.36
CA GLY A 440 -3.97 -29.43 -19.65
C GLY A 440 -3.07 -29.03 -20.83
N THR A 441 -2.72 -27.75 -20.92
CA THR A 441 -1.81 -27.21 -21.94
C THR A 441 -0.53 -26.74 -21.24
N PRO A 442 0.58 -27.51 -21.33
CA PRO A 442 1.81 -27.26 -20.57
C PRO A 442 2.77 -26.28 -21.27
N PHE A 443 2.28 -25.56 -22.26
CA PHE A 443 3.08 -24.68 -23.11
C PHE A 443 2.90 -23.23 -22.69
N ILE A 444 4.02 -22.52 -22.58
CA ILE A 444 4.10 -21.14 -22.10
C ILE A 444 4.78 -20.29 -23.17
N ASP A 445 4.20 -19.14 -23.50
CA ASP A 445 4.90 -18.09 -24.23
C ASP A 445 5.29 -16.93 -23.30
N VAL A 446 6.48 -16.39 -23.55
CA VAL A 446 7.06 -15.27 -22.80
C VAL A 446 7.43 -14.17 -23.80
N THR A 447 6.84 -12.99 -23.64
CA THR A 447 7.04 -11.86 -24.56
C THR A 447 7.36 -10.56 -23.82
N GLY A 448 7.98 -9.60 -24.51
CA GLY A 448 8.35 -8.31 -23.94
C GLY A 448 9.65 -7.74 -24.51
N ALA A 449 9.94 -6.47 -24.22
CA ALA A 449 11.11 -5.78 -24.72
C ALA A 449 12.43 -6.37 -24.20
N GLN A 450 13.54 -6.02 -24.85
CA GLN A 450 14.88 -6.33 -24.35
C GLN A 450 15.11 -5.67 -22.98
N GLY A 451 15.72 -6.39 -22.05
CA GLY A 451 15.98 -5.91 -20.67
C GLY A 451 14.77 -5.95 -19.73
N ALA A 452 13.56 -6.33 -20.19
CA ALA A 452 12.36 -6.30 -19.35
C ALA A 452 12.28 -7.42 -18.29
N GLY A 453 13.19 -8.40 -18.31
CA GLY A 453 13.22 -9.52 -17.35
C GLY A 453 12.79 -10.89 -17.89
N LYS A 454 12.60 -11.05 -19.21
CA LYS A 454 12.19 -12.34 -19.82
C LYS A 454 13.14 -13.50 -19.50
N THR A 455 14.43 -13.31 -19.79
CA THR A 455 15.47 -14.34 -19.62
C THR A 455 15.59 -14.74 -18.16
N ASP A 456 15.55 -13.76 -17.25
CA ASP A 456 15.54 -13.98 -15.80
C ASP A 456 14.40 -14.92 -15.37
N TRP A 457 13.17 -14.61 -15.80
CA TRP A 457 12.00 -15.43 -15.51
C TRP A 457 12.14 -16.85 -16.04
N ILE A 458 12.65 -17.01 -17.26
CA ILE A 458 12.86 -18.32 -17.88
C ILE A 458 13.93 -19.12 -17.11
N MET A 459 15.02 -18.49 -16.67
CA MET A 459 16.04 -19.13 -15.83
C MET A 459 15.47 -19.57 -14.47
N MET A 460 14.62 -18.77 -13.85
CA MET A 460 13.94 -19.17 -12.60
C MET A 460 13.03 -20.37 -12.83
N GLN A 461 12.29 -20.42 -13.94
CA GLN A 461 11.49 -21.59 -14.29
C GLN A 461 12.36 -22.80 -14.61
N MET A 462 13.43 -22.65 -15.37
CA MET A 462 14.40 -23.69 -15.71
C MET A 462 14.90 -24.42 -14.46
N LEU A 463 15.38 -23.68 -13.45
CA LEU A 463 15.89 -24.25 -12.21
C LEU A 463 14.79 -24.94 -11.39
N GLN A 464 13.61 -24.33 -11.29
CA GLN A 464 12.47 -24.93 -10.57
C GLN A 464 12.04 -26.26 -11.19
N ARG A 465 12.02 -26.36 -12.52
CA ARG A 465 11.71 -27.61 -13.26
C ARG A 465 12.76 -28.68 -13.01
N ALA A 466 14.03 -28.33 -13.12
CA ALA A 466 15.13 -29.25 -12.84
C ALA A 466 15.07 -29.77 -11.39
N LYS A 467 14.88 -28.90 -10.40
CA LYS A 467 14.74 -29.32 -9.00
C LYS A 467 13.52 -30.22 -8.73
N ALA A 468 12.46 -30.08 -9.51
CA ALA A 468 11.30 -30.97 -9.44
C ALA A 468 11.52 -32.34 -10.12
N GLY A 469 12.70 -32.58 -10.69
CA GLY A 469 13.09 -33.85 -11.31
C GLY A 469 12.82 -33.92 -12.81
N ASP A 470 12.36 -32.84 -13.44
CA ASP A 470 12.24 -32.77 -14.90
C ASP A 470 13.64 -32.74 -15.54
N VAL A 471 13.73 -33.22 -16.78
CA VAL A 471 14.90 -32.94 -17.61
C VAL A 471 14.59 -31.68 -18.41
N VAL A 472 15.43 -30.67 -18.27
CA VAL A 472 15.25 -29.39 -18.95
C VAL A 472 16.26 -29.28 -20.08
N ILE A 473 15.80 -28.92 -21.28
CA ILE A 473 16.65 -28.73 -22.46
C ILE A 473 16.47 -27.28 -22.91
N VAL A 474 17.57 -26.53 -22.93
CA VAL A 474 17.59 -25.14 -23.41
C VAL A 474 18.25 -25.11 -24.77
N LEU A 475 17.54 -24.56 -25.76
CA LEU A 475 18.08 -24.24 -27.07
C LEU A 475 18.47 -22.76 -27.05
N ASP A 476 19.77 -22.50 -27.00
CA ASP A 476 20.34 -21.17 -26.74
C ASP A 476 21.09 -20.63 -27.98
N PRO A 477 20.39 -20.01 -28.95
CA PRO A 477 21.02 -19.41 -30.12
C PRO A 477 21.80 -18.12 -29.82
N THR A 478 21.56 -17.49 -28.67
CA THR A 478 22.05 -16.14 -28.33
C THR A 478 23.18 -16.16 -27.29
N ASN A 479 23.51 -17.32 -26.72
CA ASN A 479 24.36 -17.48 -25.54
C ASN A 479 23.79 -16.79 -24.29
N ALA A 480 22.47 -16.58 -24.23
CA ALA A 480 21.81 -15.97 -23.08
C ALA A 480 21.79 -16.89 -21.85
N PHE A 481 22.09 -18.18 -22.02
CA PHE A 481 22.15 -19.18 -20.95
C PHE A 481 23.56 -19.72 -20.75
N CYS A 482 24.60 -18.98 -21.14
CA CYS A 482 25.97 -19.35 -20.79
C CYS A 482 26.23 -19.20 -19.28
N ARG A 483 27.34 -19.74 -18.81
CA ARG A 483 27.69 -19.69 -17.38
C ARG A 483 27.77 -18.25 -16.89
N GLU A 484 28.42 -17.38 -17.65
CA GLU A 484 28.64 -15.99 -17.27
C GLU A 484 27.31 -15.25 -17.09
N GLU A 485 26.35 -15.45 -17.99
CA GLU A 485 25.01 -14.86 -17.89
C GLU A 485 24.23 -15.44 -16.70
N LEU A 486 24.25 -16.77 -16.49
CA LEU A 486 23.59 -17.38 -15.33
C LEU A 486 24.13 -16.81 -14.01
N SER A 487 25.45 -16.67 -13.87
CA SER A 487 26.07 -16.06 -12.69
C SER A 487 25.71 -14.56 -12.58
N ALA A 488 25.65 -13.82 -13.69
CA ALA A 488 25.21 -12.40 -13.70
C ALA A 488 23.74 -12.23 -13.28
N HIS A 489 22.92 -13.25 -13.48
CA HIS A 489 21.55 -13.34 -12.95
C HIS A 489 21.49 -13.81 -11.48
N MET A 490 22.60 -13.71 -10.74
CA MET A 490 22.74 -14.05 -9.31
C MET A 490 22.41 -15.52 -8.98
N ILE A 491 22.57 -16.43 -9.94
CA ILE A 491 22.47 -17.87 -9.69
C ILE A 491 23.83 -18.32 -9.14
N PRO A 492 23.89 -18.90 -7.92
CA PRO A 492 25.17 -19.32 -7.35
C PRO A 492 25.86 -20.37 -8.21
N ASP A 493 27.19 -20.28 -8.32
CA ASP A 493 28.00 -21.22 -9.13
C ASP A 493 27.81 -22.67 -8.69
N GLU A 494 27.58 -22.93 -7.39
CA GLU A 494 27.29 -24.28 -6.89
C GLU A 494 25.99 -24.86 -7.48
N ILE A 495 24.98 -24.01 -7.67
CA ILE A 495 23.71 -24.41 -8.31
C ILE A 495 23.93 -24.64 -9.80
N ILE A 496 24.72 -23.80 -10.46
CA ILE A 496 25.07 -23.98 -11.88
C ILE A 496 25.79 -25.31 -12.06
N ASP A 497 26.83 -25.59 -11.26
CA ASP A 497 27.62 -26.82 -11.32
C ASP A 497 26.79 -28.07 -10.99
N GLU A 498 25.87 -27.95 -10.02
CA GLU A 498 25.00 -29.05 -9.65
C GLU A 498 24.00 -29.36 -10.77
N TYR A 499 23.29 -28.37 -11.31
CA TYR A 499 22.11 -28.61 -12.14
C TYR A 499 22.37 -28.49 -13.65
N VAL A 500 23.35 -27.70 -14.09
CA VAL A 500 23.49 -27.28 -15.50
C VAL A 500 24.65 -27.98 -16.19
N LYS A 501 24.38 -28.51 -17.40
CA LYS A 501 25.38 -29.04 -18.32
C LYS A 501 25.36 -28.23 -19.61
N PHE A 502 26.50 -27.66 -19.97
CA PHE A 502 26.68 -26.91 -21.20
C PHE A 502 27.15 -27.84 -22.32
N TRP A 503 26.63 -27.62 -23.52
CA TRP A 503 27.01 -28.32 -24.75
C TRP A 503 27.08 -27.34 -25.90
N ASP A 504 28.27 -27.13 -26.46
CA ASP A 504 28.48 -26.21 -27.57
C ASP A 504 28.57 -27.02 -28.87
N MET A 505 27.57 -26.88 -29.74
CA MET A 505 27.53 -27.64 -30.98
C MET A 505 28.67 -27.31 -31.94
N SER A 506 29.23 -26.10 -31.86
CA SER A 506 30.32 -25.67 -32.74
C SER A 506 31.65 -26.35 -32.40
N THR A 507 31.80 -26.87 -31.18
CA THR A 507 33.01 -27.53 -30.68
C THR A 507 32.78 -29.02 -30.40
N ASP A 508 31.65 -29.39 -29.81
CA ASP A 508 31.32 -30.76 -29.38
C ASP A 508 30.47 -31.55 -30.39
N GLY A 509 29.91 -30.89 -31.42
CA GLY A 509 29.01 -31.51 -32.39
C GLY A 509 27.58 -31.60 -31.88
N PHE A 510 26.74 -32.47 -32.45
CA PHE A 510 25.37 -32.63 -31.95
C PHE A 510 25.33 -33.18 -30.51
N PRO A 511 24.33 -32.83 -29.69
CA PRO A 511 24.24 -33.29 -28.30
C PRO A 511 23.92 -34.78 -28.14
N VAL A 512 23.42 -35.38 -29.22
CA VAL A 512 23.11 -36.81 -29.33
C VAL A 512 23.48 -37.28 -30.74
N ASN A 513 23.60 -38.60 -30.90
CA ASN A 513 23.77 -39.20 -32.20
C ASN A 513 22.49 -39.02 -33.05
N ILE A 514 22.51 -38.07 -33.99
CA ILE A 514 21.32 -37.68 -34.78
C ILE A 514 20.77 -38.81 -35.67
N PRO A 515 21.60 -39.63 -36.35
CA PRO A 515 21.14 -40.82 -37.09
C PRO A 515 20.71 -41.96 -36.17
N ASP A 516 19.79 -41.69 -35.24
CA ASP A 516 19.16 -42.69 -34.40
C ASP A 516 17.94 -43.29 -35.12
N TYR A 517 18.06 -44.58 -35.46
CA TYR A 517 17.03 -45.36 -36.15
C TYR A 517 16.27 -46.29 -35.21
N GLU A 518 16.31 -46.04 -33.91
CA GLU A 518 15.50 -46.77 -32.94
C GLU A 518 14.01 -46.77 -33.35
N GLY A 519 13.41 -47.96 -33.34
CA GLY A 519 12.01 -48.17 -33.74
C GLY A 519 11.77 -48.25 -35.26
N CYS A 520 12.76 -47.97 -36.11
CA CYS A 520 12.64 -48.18 -37.56
C CYS A 520 12.83 -49.66 -37.92
N THR A 521 11.85 -50.27 -38.59
CA THR A 521 11.87 -51.68 -38.98
C THR A 521 12.32 -51.93 -40.42
N ASN A 522 12.36 -50.90 -41.27
CA ASN A 522 12.76 -51.01 -42.68
C ASN A 522 13.50 -49.75 -43.17
N ILE A 523 14.07 -49.84 -44.38
CA ILE A 523 14.86 -48.77 -45.00
C ILE A 523 14.00 -47.54 -45.28
N GLU A 524 12.74 -47.72 -45.67
CA GLU A 524 11.83 -46.61 -45.96
C GLU A 524 11.59 -45.74 -44.72
N GLN A 525 11.42 -46.36 -43.55
CA GLN A 525 11.28 -45.65 -42.28
C GLN A 525 12.57 -44.91 -41.88
N LYS A 526 13.74 -45.53 -42.11
CA LYS A 526 15.04 -44.87 -41.88
C LYS A 526 15.21 -43.65 -42.79
N THR A 527 14.88 -43.80 -44.07
CA THR A 527 14.89 -42.71 -45.05
C THR A 527 13.96 -41.58 -44.64
N GLN A 528 12.73 -41.89 -44.21
CA GLN A 528 11.78 -40.90 -43.72
C GLN A 528 12.29 -40.18 -42.47
N ARG A 529 12.88 -40.91 -41.51
CA ARG A 529 13.42 -40.34 -40.27
C ARG A 529 14.55 -39.35 -40.56
N LEU A 530 15.59 -39.77 -41.30
CA LEU A 530 16.71 -38.89 -41.61
C LEU A 530 16.30 -37.73 -42.52
N SER A 531 15.42 -37.98 -43.50
CA SER A 531 14.90 -36.92 -44.35
C SER A 531 14.10 -35.88 -43.56
N SER A 532 13.27 -36.30 -42.59
CA SER A 532 12.51 -35.38 -41.73
C SER A 532 13.44 -34.42 -40.98
N LEU A 533 14.46 -34.99 -40.31
CA LEU A 533 15.45 -34.23 -39.54
C LEU A 533 16.15 -33.18 -40.41
N LEU A 534 16.62 -33.60 -41.60
CA LEU A 534 17.32 -32.74 -42.54
C LEU A 534 16.39 -31.69 -43.19
N ILE A 535 15.13 -32.04 -43.51
CA ILE A 535 14.13 -31.09 -44.01
C ILE A 535 13.83 -30.02 -42.96
N SER A 536 13.68 -30.44 -41.69
CA SER A 536 13.42 -29.56 -40.57
C SER A 536 14.58 -28.57 -40.39
N GLY A 537 15.81 -29.08 -40.29
CA GLY A 537 17.03 -28.28 -40.11
C GLY A 537 17.33 -27.34 -41.27
N MET A 538 17.15 -27.78 -42.52
CA MET A 538 17.38 -26.95 -43.71
C MET A 538 16.19 -26.06 -44.10
N HIS A 539 15.12 -26.04 -43.30
CA HIS A 539 13.94 -25.20 -43.54
C HIS A 539 13.35 -25.42 -44.95
N LEU A 540 13.45 -26.63 -45.48
CA LEU A 540 13.09 -26.91 -46.88
C LEU A 540 11.57 -26.87 -47.06
N THR A 541 11.10 -26.00 -47.95
CA THR A 541 9.66 -25.85 -48.27
C THR A 541 9.30 -26.37 -49.66
N GLY A 542 10.21 -26.30 -50.63
CA GLY A 542 9.96 -26.68 -52.03
C GLY A 542 9.75 -28.18 -52.23
N HIS A 543 8.64 -28.57 -52.87
CA HIS A 543 8.30 -29.98 -53.11
C HIS A 543 9.39 -30.75 -53.88
N LYS A 544 9.94 -30.15 -54.95
CA LYS A 544 11.02 -30.77 -55.75
C LYS A 544 12.29 -31.01 -54.93
N GLN A 545 12.69 -30.01 -54.13
CA GLN A 545 13.87 -30.11 -53.26
C GLN A 545 13.71 -31.20 -52.19
N LYS A 546 12.51 -31.32 -51.60
CA LYS A 546 12.19 -32.40 -50.65
C LYS A 546 12.33 -33.77 -51.29
N LEU A 547 11.77 -33.97 -52.50
CA LEU A 547 11.88 -35.25 -53.21
C LEU A 547 13.33 -35.59 -53.58
N VAL A 548 14.11 -34.60 -54.02
CA VAL A 548 15.55 -34.78 -54.32
C VAL A 548 16.30 -35.25 -53.07
N LEU A 549 16.08 -34.59 -51.92
CA LEU A 549 16.69 -34.99 -50.66
C LEU A 549 16.28 -36.41 -50.25
N ILE A 550 14.98 -36.75 -50.31
CA ILE A 550 14.48 -38.08 -49.94
C ILE A 550 15.11 -39.17 -50.82
N SER A 551 15.20 -38.95 -52.15
CA SER A 551 15.85 -39.89 -53.08
C SER A 551 17.31 -40.12 -52.69
N LYS A 552 18.06 -39.03 -52.46
CA LYS A 552 19.48 -39.10 -52.12
C LYS A 552 19.72 -39.73 -50.75
N VAL A 553 18.86 -39.48 -49.77
CA VAL A 553 18.94 -40.17 -48.47
C VAL A 553 18.70 -41.68 -48.64
N SER A 554 17.75 -42.09 -49.48
CA SER A 554 17.46 -43.50 -49.72
C SER A 554 18.62 -44.22 -50.40
N GLU A 555 19.12 -43.66 -51.52
CA GLU A 555 20.30 -44.16 -52.24
C GLU A 555 21.48 -44.35 -51.26
N TRP A 556 21.70 -43.35 -50.41
CA TRP A 556 22.85 -43.35 -49.52
C TRP A 556 22.76 -44.33 -48.35
N LEU A 557 21.56 -44.53 -47.79
CA LEU A 557 21.30 -45.52 -46.74
C LEU A 557 21.34 -46.98 -47.26
N GLU A 558 21.07 -47.19 -48.55
CA GLU A 558 21.23 -48.49 -49.21
C GLU A 558 22.71 -48.84 -49.41
N ASP A 559 23.53 -47.85 -49.78
CA ASP A 559 24.95 -48.02 -50.08
C ASP A 559 25.86 -48.04 -48.83
N THR A 560 25.48 -47.33 -47.75
CA THR A 560 26.32 -47.14 -46.55
C THR A 560 25.50 -47.30 -45.26
N PRO A 561 25.93 -48.13 -44.28
CA PRO A 561 25.28 -48.18 -42.98
C PRO A 561 25.63 -46.93 -42.17
N ILE A 562 24.74 -45.93 -42.17
CA ILE A 562 24.89 -44.70 -41.38
C ILE A 562 24.50 -45.01 -39.94
N ASN A 563 25.45 -44.87 -39.02
CA ASN A 563 25.21 -45.08 -37.60
C ASN A 563 25.74 -43.91 -36.75
N ASN A 564 26.39 -42.89 -37.33
CA ASN A 564 26.93 -41.76 -36.57
C ASN A 564 26.97 -40.41 -37.34
N SER A 565 27.17 -39.32 -36.60
CA SER A 565 27.28 -37.95 -37.17
C SER A 565 28.50 -37.72 -38.07
N TYR A 566 29.60 -38.45 -37.87
CA TYR A 566 30.79 -38.34 -38.71
C TYR A 566 30.51 -38.82 -40.14
N GLU A 567 29.78 -39.92 -40.28
CA GLU A 567 29.33 -40.41 -41.58
C GLU A 567 28.41 -39.39 -42.24
N LEU A 568 27.48 -38.79 -41.49
CA LEU A 568 26.57 -37.73 -41.96
C LEU A 568 27.32 -36.52 -42.56
N ALA A 569 28.51 -36.20 -42.06
CA ALA A 569 29.35 -35.11 -42.56
C ALA A 569 29.73 -35.26 -44.04
N SER A 570 29.82 -36.50 -44.53
CA SER A 570 30.18 -36.82 -45.91
C SER A 570 28.99 -36.78 -46.87
N PHE A 571 27.75 -36.73 -46.37
CA PHE A 571 26.53 -36.70 -47.17
C PHE A 571 26.50 -35.61 -48.26
N PRO A 572 26.94 -34.37 -48.00
CA PRO A 572 26.86 -33.32 -49.02
C PRO A 572 27.60 -33.67 -50.32
N ALA A 573 28.57 -34.59 -50.29
CA ALA A 573 29.29 -35.04 -51.49
C ALA A 573 28.39 -35.79 -52.50
N SER A 574 27.20 -36.27 -52.09
CA SER A 574 26.27 -36.99 -52.96
C SER A 574 25.40 -36.07 -53.85
N PHE A 575 25.57 -34.75 -53.80
CA PHE A 575 24.76 -33.76 -54.52
C PHE A 575 25.61 -32.96 -55.52
N GLY A 576 25.04 -32.58 -56.68
CA GLY A 576 25.68 -31.57 -57.54
C GLY A 576 25.33 -31.58 -59.03
N GLU A 577 24.51 -32.51 -59.49
CA GLU A 577 24.25 -32.71 -60.92
C GLU A 577 23.21 -31.72 -61.45
N THR A 578 22.15 -31.47 -60.66
CA THR A 578 21.01 -30.64 -61.08
C THR A 578 20.93 -29.31 -60.33
N ALA A 579 20.15 -28.35 -60.87
CA ALA A 579 19.95 -27.05 -60.22
C ALA A 579 19.25 -27.15 -58.85
N ASP A 580 18.31 -28.10 -58.69
CA ASP A 580 17.62 -28.35 -57.43
C ASP A 580 18.55 -29.04 -56.41
N GLU A 581 19.39 -30.00 -56.85
CA GLU A 581 20.43 -30.59 -55.99
C GLU A 581 21.44 -29.56 -55.49
N LYS A 582 21.91 -28.65 -56.34
CA LYS A 582 22.83 -27.58 -55.94
C LYS A 582 22.25 -26.70 -54.83
N LYS A 583 20.93 -26.47 -54.83
CA LYS A 583 20.24 -25.73 -53.75
C LYS A 583 20.17 -26.54 -52.46
N VAL A 584 19.82 -27.83 -52.54
CA VAL A 584 19.80 -28.72 -51.36
C VAL A 584 21.20 -28.84 -50.76
N TYR A 585 22.22 -29.00 -51.60
CA TYR A 585 23.64 -29.00 -51.20
C TYR A 585 24.02 -27.73 -50.43
N ALA A 586 23.67 -26.55 -50.94
CA ALA A 586 23.98 -25.28 -50.30
C ALA A 586 23.35 -25.16 -48.91
N ASN A 587 22.07 -25.56 -48.77
CA ASN A 587 21.38 -25.54 -47.49
C ASN A 587 21.95 -26.57 -46.50
N LEU A 588 22.31 -27.77 -46.98
CA LEU A 588 22.90 -28.80 -46.14
C LEU A 588 24.28 -28.39 -45.62
N LYS A 589 25.10 -27.77 -46.50
CA LYS A 589 26.39 -27.21 -46.11
C LYS A 589 26.23 -26.08 -45.10
N ALA A 590 25.22 -25.22 -45.26
CA ALA A 590 24.91 -24.18 -44.29
C ALA A 590 24.52 -24.77 -42.93
N LEU A 591 23.65 -25.79 -42.91
CA LEU A 591 23.25 -26.50 -41.69
C LEU A 591 24.46 -27.09 -40.94
N PHE A 592 25.37 -27.72 -41.66
CA PHE A 592 26.55 -28.38 -41.06
C PHE A 592 27.68 -27.41 -40.71
N SER A 593 27.66 -26.18 -41.22
CA SER A 593 28.73 -25.20 -40.97
C SER A 593 28.79 -24.68 -39.53
N THR A 594 27.72 -24.86 -38.76
CA THR A 594 27.59 -24.39 -37.37
C THR A 594 27.75 -25.52 -36.34
N VAL A 595 28.04 -26.74 -36.79
CA VAL A 595 28.17 -27.93 -35.94
C VAL A 595 29.52 -28.59 -36.22
N ASN A 596 30.23 -29.02 -35.18
CA ASN A 596 31.41 -29.87 -35.34
C ASN A 596 31.00 -31.28 -35.77
N MET A 597 30.85 -31.47 -37.08
CA MET A 597 30.49 -32.75 -37.69
C MET A 597 31.58 -33.84 -37.54
N ASN A 598 32.79 -33.47 -37.12
CA ASN A 598 33.90 -34.42 -36.92
C ASN A 598 33.97 -34.96 -35.49
N SER A 599 33.11 -34.48 -34.59
CA SER A 599 33.06 -34.97 -33.21
C SER A 599 32.42 -36.36 -33.13
N THR A 600 33.04 -37.25 -32.35
CA THR A 600 32.40 -38.51 -31.97
C THR A 600 31.42 -38.24 -30.83
N VAL A 601 30.12 -38.31 -31.13
CA VAL A 601 29.04 -38.11 -30.15
C VAL A 601 28.52 -39.48 -29.68
N PRO A 602 28.87 -39.95 -28.47
CA PRO A 602 28.48 -41.28 -28.01
C PRO A 602 27.09 -41.31 -27.34
N TYR A 603 26.45 -40.16 -27.15
CA TYR A 603 25.24 -40.05 -26.33
C TYR A 603 23.96 -40.30 -27.14
N SER A 604 23.05 -41.08 -26.57
CA SER A 604 21.66 -41.19 -27.00
C SER A 604 20.75 -40.22 -26.21
N TRP A 605 19.50 -40.06 -26.65
CA TRP A 605 18.51 -39.37 -25.83
C TRP A 605 18.22 -40.11 -24.52
N ALA A 606 18.30 -41.45 -24.49
CA ALA A 606 18.17 -42.21 -23.26
C ALA A 606 19.23 -41.81 -22.23
N ASP A 607 20.49 -41.65 -22.66
CA ASP A 607 21.59 -41.22 -21.79
C ASP A 607 21.33 -39.81 -21.23
N ARG A 608 20.90 -38.87 -22.09
CA ARG A 608 20.61 -37.48 -21.71
C ARG A 608 19.42 -37.39 -20.76
N LEU A 609 18.34 -38.12 -21.03
CA LEU A 609 17.10 -38.05 -20.24
C LEU A 609 17.16 -38.90 -18.95
N SER A 610 18.08 -39.85 -18.85
CA SER A 610 18.32 -40.61 -17.61
C SER A 610 18.83 -39.72 -16.47
N ALA A 611 19.48 -38.60 -16.80
CA ALA A 611 19.98 -37.60 -15.86
C ALA A 611 18.86 -36.68 -15.35
N LYS A 612 17.87 -37.27 -14.66
CA LYS A 612 16.73 -36.55 -14.08
C LYS A 612 17.18 -35.38 -13.21
N GLY A 613 16.42 -34.30 -13.27
CA GLY A 613 16.68 -33.09 -12.52
C GLY A 613 17.94 -32.34 -12.95
N LYS A 614 18.30 -32.41 -14.23
CA LYS A 614 19.39 -31.65 -14.84
C LYS A 614 18.88 -30.77 -15.98
N VAL A 615 19.62 -29.70 -16.22
CA VAL A 615 19.47 -28.80 -17.35
C VAL A 615 20.57 -29.10 -18.36
N LEU A 616 20.21 -29.29 -19.63
CA LEU A 616 21.13 -29.35 -20.76
C LEU A 616 20.98 -28.06 -21.58
N VAL A 617 21.97 -27.18 -21.50
CA VAL A 617 22.05 -25.98 -22.34
C VAL A 617 22.81 -26.33 -23.61
N ILE A 618 22.13 -26.21 -24.75
CA ILE A 618 22.68 -26.49 -26.07
C ILE A 618 22.86 -25.13 -26.77
N SER A 619 24.10 -24.78 -27.04
CA SER A 619 24.48 -23.51 -27.68
C SER A 619 25.12 -23.77 -29.05
N SER A 620 25.08 -22.77 -29.93
CA SER A 620 25.87 -22.72 -31.17
C SER A 620 27.24 -22.06 -31.01
N GLY A 621 27.64 -21.76 -29.77
CA GLY A 621 28.87 -21.04 -29.45
C GLY A 621 28.92 -19.68 -30.14
N ASN A 622 30.07 -19.36 -30.73
CA ASN A 622 30.25 -18.13 -31.52
C ASN A 622 29.82 -18.28 -32.99
N ALA A 623 29.19 -19.40 -33.38
CA ALA A 623 28.77 -19.61 -34.75
C ALA A 623 27.45 -18.87 -35.05
N ASN A 624 27.44 -18.05 -36.11
CA ASN A 624 26.22 -17.41 -36.59
C ASN A 624 25.32 -18.43 -37.28
N ILE A 625 24.15 -18.69 -36.70
CA ILE A 625 23.15 -19.60 -37.28
C ILE A 625 22.55 -18.97 -38.54
N ASN A 626 22.43 -19.78 -39.59
CA ASN A 626 21.79 -19.36 -40.82
C ASN A 626 20.26 -19.35 -40.64
N GLU A 627 19.60 -18.24 -40.96
CA GLU A 627 18.14 -18.10 -40.86
C GLU A 627 17.34 -19.15 -41.66
N ASN A 628 17.96 -19.74 -42.70
CA ASN A 628 17.36 -20.76 -43.55
C ASN A 628 17.94 -22.16 -43.29
N ALA A 629 18.82 -22.32 -42.30
CA ALA A 629 19.38 -23.61 -41.92
C ALA A 629 19.82 -23.60 -40.44
N ASN A 630 19.00 -24.18 -39.57
CA ASN A 630 19.18 -24.11 -38.12
C ASN A 630 19.36 -25.51 -37.51
N PRO A 631 20.53 -25.81 -36.88
CA PRO A 631 20.78 -27.12 -36.26
C PRO A 631 19.89 -27.41 -35.05
N PHE A 632 19.34 -26.39 -34.38
CA PHE A 632 18.42 -26.59 -33.26
C PHE A 632 17.13 -27.29 -33.69
N ASP A 633 16.66 -27.05 -34.92
CA ASP A 633 15.48 -27.73 -35.48
C ASP A 633 15.74 -29.24 -35.70
N VAL A 634 16.99 -29.64 -35.95
CA VAL A 634 17.41 -31.05 -36.03
C VAL A 634 17.38 -31.69 -34.65
N VAL A 635 17.92 -31.00 -33.65
CA VAL A 635 17.89 -31.45 -32.24
C VAL A 635 16.44 -31.62 -31.79
N LEU A 636 15.58 -30.63 -32.04
CA LEU A 636 14.17 -30.64 -31.67
C LEU A 636 13.41 -31.81 -32.33
N ASP A 637 13.64 -32.05 -33.62
CA ASP A 637 12.98 -33.14 -34.37
C ASP A 637 13.48 -34.53 -33.92
N SER A 638 14.77 -34.64 -33.57
CA SER A 638 15.32 -35.87 -33.01
C SER A 638 14.70 -36.19 -31.64
N LEU A 639 14.55 -35.19 -30.77
CA LEU A 639 13.94 -35.34 -29.46
C LEU A 639 12.46 -35.71 -29.57
N TYR A 640 11.72 -35.00 -30.42
CA TYR A 640 10.31 -35.27 -30.66
C TYR A 640 10.10 -36.72 -31.14
N SER A 641 10.94 -37.17 -32.06
CA SER A 641 10.89 -38.52 -32.60
C SER A 641 11.22 -39.59 -31.55
N TYR A 642 12.22 -39.35 -30.70
CA TYR A 642 12.54 -40.24 -29.58
C TYR A 642 11.37 -40.34 -28.59
N LYS A 643 10.76 -39.21 -28.25
CA LYS A 643 9.64 -39.09 -27.30
C LYS A 643 8.32 -39.69 -27.81
N ASP A 644 8.15 -39.85 -29.12
CA ASP A 644 6.99 -40.56 -29.65
C ASP A 644 7.00 -42.05 -29.27
N ILE A 645 8.20 -42.62 -29.10
CA ILE A 645 8.43 -43.99 -28.63
C ILE A 645 8.50 -44.02 -27.08
N HIS A 646 9.22 -43.07 -26.47
CA HIS A 646 9.49 -43.00 -25.03
C HIS A 646 8.64 -41.91 -24.35
N ARG A 647 7.40 -42.25 -23.98
CA ARG A 647 6.36 -41.27 -23.61
C ARG A 647 6.32 -40.87 -22.14
N GLU A 648 7.07 -41.52 -21.26
CA GLU A 648 6.86 -41.39 -19.81
C GLU A 648 7.70 -40.28 -19.16
N GLU A 649 8.90 -40.01 -19.67
CA GLU A 649 9.82 -39.02 -19.11
C GLU A 649 9.28 -37.59 -19.27
N LYS A 650 9.29 -36.80 -18.19
CA LYS A 650 8.96 -35.37 -18.24
C LYS A 650 10.14 -34.58 -18.80
N VAL A 651 9.90 -33.86 -19.89
CA VAL A 651 10.91 -33.00 -20.50
C VAL A 651 10.34 -31.60 -20.73
N THR A 652 11.06 -30.59 -20.26
CA THR A 652 10.76 -29.18 -20.50
C THR A 652 11.76 -28.63 -21.52
N ILE A 653 11.26 -28.05 -22.60
CA ILE A 653 12.09 -27.48 -23.67
C ILE A 653 11.97 -25.96 -23.60
N ILE A 654 13.08 -25.27 -23.48
CA ILE A 654 13.17 -23.82 -23.48
C ILE A 654 13.74 -23.39 -24.83
N MET A 655 13.03 -22.49 -25.50
CA MET A 655 13.39 -21.96 -26.81
C MET A 655 13.44 -20.45 -26.70
N ASP A 656 14.63 -19.93 -26.44
CA ASP A 656 14.86 -18.49 -26.46
C ASP A 656 14.89 -17.98 -27.90
N GLU A 657 14.37 -16.77 -28.11
CA GLU A 657 14.17 -16.15 -29.42
C GLU A 657 13.62 -17.13 -30.48
N TYR A 658 12.52 -17.83 -30.16
CA TYR A 658 12.00 -18.96 -30.96
C TYR A 658 11.71 -18.61 -32.43
N GLN A 659 11.60 -17.32 -32.77
CA GLN A 659 11.49 -16.85 -34.15
C GLN A 659 12.67 -17.26 -35.04
N THR A 660 13.81 -17.65 -34.48
CA THR A 660 14.96 -18.20 -35.22
C THR A 660 14.76 -19.65 -35.66
N LEU A 661 13.79 -20.37 -35.09
CA LEU A 661 13.48 -21.76 -35.42
C LEU A 661 12.59 -21.86 -36.67
N ASN A 662 12.42 -23.08 -37.18
CA ASN A 662 11.54 -23.36 -38.32
C ASN A 662 10.08 -23.08 -37.95
N ARG A 663 9.49 -22.09 -38.63
CA ARG A 663 8.10 -21.64 -38.40
C ARG A 663 7.12 -22.03 -39.52
N TYR A 664 7.56 -22.81 -40.50
CA TYR A 664 6.68 -23.23 -41.59
C TYR A 664 5.53 -24.10 -41.08
N LYS A 665 4.41 -24.09 -41.81
CA LYS A 665 3.26 -24.92 -41.46
C LYS A 665 3.64 -26.41 -41.53
N GLY A 666 3.32 -27.15 -40.48
CA GLY A 666 3.66 -28.58 -40.35
C GLY A 666 5.11 -28.85 -39.95
N CYS A 667 5.86 -27.84 -39.51
CA CYS A 667 7.18 -28.05 -38.90
C CYS A 667 7.09 -28.81 -37.57
N THR A 668 8.23 -29.31 -37.11
CA THR A 668 8.35 -30.03 -35.82
C THR A 668 7.90 -29.17 -34.64
N LEU A 669 8.22 -27.87 -34.62
CA LEU A 669 7.75 -26.98 -33.55
C LEU A 669 6.22 -26.95 -33.45
N GLU A 670 5.51 -26.87 -34.58
CA GLU A 670 4.05 -26.93 -34.59
C GLU A 670 3.53 -28.32 -34.16
N ALA A 671 4.20 -29.40 -34.59
CA ALA A 671 3.86 -30.76 -34.16
C ALA A 671 4.03 -30.95 -32.63
N LEU A 672 5.07 -30.35 -32.06
CA LEU A 672 5.37 -30.38 -30.63
C LEU A 672 4.33 -29.60 -29.84
N LEU A 673 4.04 -28.36 -30.21
CA LEU A 673 3.06 -27.53 -29.48
C LEU A 673 1.61 -28.01 -29.67
N SER A 674 1.32 -28.76 -30.74
CA SER A 674 -0.02 -29.33 -30.95
C SER A 674 -0.23 -30.70 -30.28
N ARG A 675 0.81 -31.55 -30.20
CA ARG A 675 0.68 -32.95 -29.77
C ARG A 675 1.61 -33.38 -28.63
N GLY A 676 2.61 -32.57 -28.30
CA GLY A 676 3.68 -32.87 -27.33
C GLY A 676 3.19 -33.17 -25.92
N ARG A 677 2.02 -32.63 -25.51
CA ARG A 677 1.43 -32.94 -24.20
C ARG A 677 1.24 -34.45 -23.97
N LYS A 678 0.87 -35.20 -25.02
CA LYS A 678 0.67 -36.66 -24.94
C LYS A 678 1.99 -37.41 -24.75
N LEU A 679 3.11 -36.76 -25.08
CA LEU A 679 4.46 -37.26 -24.95
C LEU A 679 5.12 -36.79 -23.65
N ASN A 680 4.35 -36.17 -22.74
CA ASN A 680 4.85 -35.58 -21.50
C ASN A 680 5.92 -34.48 -21.74
N LEU A 681 5.70 -33.67 -22.78
CA LEU A 681 6.53 -32.51 -23.12
C LEU A 681 5.87 -31.21 -22.66
N SER A 682 6.68 -30.33 -22.09
CA SER A 682 6.40 -28.91 -21.88
C SER A 682 7.34 -28.07 -22.73
N ALA A 683 6.91 -26.87 -23.09
CA ALA A 683 7.70 -25.91 -23.84
C ALA A 683 7.51 -24.51 -23.29
N ILE A 684 8.61 -23.77 -23.18
CA ILE A 684 8.63 -22.33 -22.93
C ILE A 684 9.23 -21.70 -24.19
N ILE A 685 8.43 -20.94 -24.93
CA ILE A 685 8.89 -20.19 -26.11
C ILE A 685 9.00 -18.71 -25.73
N ALA A 686 10.11 -18.07 -26.10
CA ALA A 686 10.33 -16.67 -25.79
C ALA A 686 10.63 -15.86 -27.04
N SER A 687 10.13 -14.62 -27.08
CA SER A 687 10.37 -13.67 -28.15
C SER A 687 10.22 -12.24 -27.65
N GLN A 688 10.56 -11.27 -28.50
CA GLN A 688 10.40 -9.85 -28.17
C GLN A 688 8.98 -9.32 -28.46
N ASP A 689 8.35 -9.81 -29.52
CA ASP A 689 7.08 -9.28 -30.04
C ASP A 689 5.91 -10.25 -29.86
N TYR A 690 4.78 -9.72 -29.40
CA TYR A 690 3.50 -10.42 -29.40
C TYR A 690 2.63 -9.97 -30.58
N THR A 691 2.10 -10.93 -31.34
CA THR A 691 1.26 -10.70 -32.51
C THR A 691 0.00 -11.57 -32.45
N ASP A 692 -1.08 -11.13 -33.11
CA ASP A 692 -2.32 -11.92 -33.24
C ASP A 692 -2.07 -13.30 -33.88
N LYS A 693 -2.91 -14.28 -33.57
CA LYS A 693 -2.90 -15.66 -34.08
C LYS A 693 -2.96 -15.80 -35.60
N LYS A 694 -3.33 -14.73 -36.31
CA LYS A 694 -3.34 -14.66 -37.78
C LYS A 694 -1.94 -14.42 -38.37
N ASP A 695 -1.03 -13.87 -37.57
CA ASP A 695 0.36 -13.70 -37.95
C ASP A 695 1.11 -15.06 -37.91
N PRO A 696 2.08 -15.30 -38.82
CA PRO A 696 2.92 -16.50 -38.77
C PRO A 696 3.58 -16.77 -37.41
N ILE A 697 3.96 -15.73 -36.66
CA ILE A 697 4.52 -15.82 -35.29
C ILE A 697 3.41 -16.14 -34.30
N GLY A 698 2.33 -15.34 -34.32
CA GLY A 698 1.24 -15.45 -33.36
C GLY A 698 0.47 -16.78 -33.41
N ARG A 699 0.50 -17.50 -34.53
CA ARG A 699 -0.09 -18.86 -34.62
C ARG A 699 0.48 -19.79 -33.55
N PHE A 700 1.76 -19.64 -33.18
CA PHE A 700 2.40 -20.49 -32.17
C PHE A 700 1.95 -20.16 -30.75
N TYR A 701 1.70 -18.88 -30.44
CA TYR A 701 1.12 -18.47 -29.15
C TYR A 701 -0.27 -19.08 -28.92
N ALA A 702 -1.05 -19.31 -29.98
CA ALA A 702 -2.37 -19.94 -29.85
C ALA A 702 -2.32 -21.40 -29.33
N TYR A 703 -1.17 -22.07 -29.38
CA TYR A 703 -0.98 -23.38 -28.75
C TYR A 703 -0.58 -23.27 -27.28
N CYS A 704 -0.14 -22.11 -26.82
CA CYS A 704 0.26 -21.87 -25.44
C CYS A 704 -0.96 -21.67 -24.55
N GLY A 705 -0.96 -22.32 -23.39
CA GLY A 705 -2.06 -22.23 -22.42
C GLY A 705 -1.84 -21.15 -21.37
N THR A 706 -0.59 -20.69 -21.24
CA THR A 706 -0.17 -19.64 -20.32
C THR A 706 0.69 -18.66 -21.09
N HIS A 707 0.37 -17.39 -20.93
CA HIS A 707 1.04 -16.28 -21.57
C HIS A 707 1.63 -15.38 -20.50
N VAL A 708 2.92 -15.05 -20.64
CA VAL A 708 3.67 -14.19 -19.72
C VAL A 708 4.11 -12.95 -20.49
N PHE A 709 3.55 -11.80 -20.10
CA PHE A 709 3.77 -10.53 -20.77
C PHE A 709 4.60 -9.61 -19.89
N PHE A 710 5.85 -9.40 -20.26
CA PHE A 710 6.63 -8.27 -19.78
C PHE A 710 6.27 -7.02 -20.60
N ARG A 711 6.80 -5.86 -20.18
CA ARG A 711 6.59 -4.60 -20.90
C ARG A 711 6.89 -4.76 -22.40
N PRO A 712 5.91 -4.59 -23.30
CA PRO A 712 6.10 -4.85 -24.73
C PRO A 712 6.77 -3.69 -25.45
N LEU A 713 7.31 -3.97 -26.64
CA LEU A 713 7.79 -2.97 -27.59
C LEU A 713 6.65 -2.54 -28.52
N GLY A 714 6.31 -1.25 -28.52
CA GLY A 714 5.34 -0.67 -29.45
C GLY A 714 3.86 -0.73 -29.01
N GLU A 715 3.09 0.23 -29.52
CA GLU A 715 1.70 0.47 -29.09
C GLU A 715 0.70 -0.57 -29.63
N GLU A 716 1.00 -1.22 -30.75
CA GLU A 716 0.16 -2.31 -31.28
C GLU A 716 0.20 -3.54 -30.37
N CYS A 717 1.39 -3.93 -29.90
CA CYS A 717 1.57 -4.99 -28.92
C CYS A 717 0.85 -4.67 -27.61
N VAL A 718 0.96 -3.42 -27.10
CA VAL A 718 0.24 -2.98 -25.90
C VAL A 718 -1.26 -3.21 -26.03
N LYS A 719 -1.87 -2.82 -27.16
CA LYS A 719 -3.32 -2.99 -27.39
C LYS A 719 -3.72 -4.47 -27.45
N ALA A 720 -2.96 -5.28 -28.17
CA ALA A 720 -3.24 -6.71 -28.30
C ALA A 720 -3.14 -7.44 -26.94
N ILE A 721 -2.11 -7.12 -26.15
CA ILE A 721 -1.92 -7.68 -24.81
C ILE A 721 -3.01 -7.18 -23.85
N ALA A 722 -3.36 -5.89 -23.88
CA ALA A 722 -4.44 -5.34 -23.04
C ALA A 722 -5.79 -6.02 -23.32
N GLU A 723 -6.12 -6.25 -24.59
CA GLU A 723 -7.35 -6.97 -24.98
C GLU A 723 -7.35 -8.42 -24.45
N LEU A 724 -6.23 -9.15 -24.62
CA LEU A 724 -6.11 -10.53 -24.16
C LEU A 724 -6.16 -10.64 -22.63
N THR A 725 -5.41 -9.79 -21.94
CA THR A 725 -5.26 -9.81 -20.48
C THR A 725 -6.44 -9.19 -19.75
N LYS A 726 -7.28 -8.41 -20.45
CA LYS A 726 -8.35 -7.56 -19.90
C LYS A 726 -7.86 -6.54 -18.88
N LEU A 727 -6.58 -6.18 -18.95
CA LEU A 727 -5.98 -5.12 -18.17
C LEU A 727 -6.07 -3.79 -18.92
N ASP A 728 -5.99 -2.69 -18.19
CA ASP A 728 -5.89 -1.36 -18.81
C ASP A 728 -4.57 -1.25 -19.59
N ALA A 729 -4.63 -0.65 -20.78
CA ALA A 729 -3.45 -0.50 -21.64
C ALA A 729 -2.31 0.28 -20.96
N ASN A 730 -2.63 1.22 -20.05
CA ASN A 730 -1.61 1.94 -19.29
C ASN A 730 -0.88 1.03 -18.31
N VAL A 731 -1.55 0.04 -17.72
CA VAL A 731 -0.90 -0.95 -16.83
C VAL A 731 0.15 -1.71 -17.63
N ILE A 732 -0.21 -2.23 -18.81
CA ILE A 732 0.72 -2.97 -19.69
C ILE A 732 1.89 -2.08 -20.12
N ARG A 733 1.62 -0.83 -20.51
CA ARG A 733 2.64 0.12 -20.99
C ARG A 733 3.65 0.49 -19.89
N THR A 734 3.23 0.48 -18.64
CA THR A 734 4.01 0.97 -17.49
C THR A 734 4.49 -0.14 -16.56
N LEU A 735 4.41 -1.41 -16.99
CA LEU A 735 5.00 -2.52 -16.25
C LEU A 735 6.49 -2.22 -15.97
N PRO A 736 6.92 -2.23 -14.69
CA PRO A 736 8.33 -2.14 -14.34
C PRO A 736 9.14 -3.30 -14.93
N ASP A 737 10.45 -3.12 -15.05
CA ASP A 737 11.33 -4.23 -15.38
C ASP A 737 11.23 -5.33 -14.31
N PHE A 738 11.40 -6.59 -14.73
CA PHE A 738 11.16 -7.80 -13.94
C PHE A 738 9.70 -8.04 -13.49
N ASN A 739 8.77 -7.14 -13.81
CA ASN A 739 7.34 -7.35 -13.60
C ASN A 739 6.64 -7.84 -14.87
N CYS A 740 5.70 -8.76 -14.70
CA CYS A 740 4.93 -9.31 -15.81
C CYS A 740 3.44 -9.47 -15.47
N ALA A 741 2.62 -9.45 -16.51
CA ALA A 741 1.23 -9.89 -16.47
C ALA A 741 1.15 -11.35 -16.94
N ILE A 742 0.46 -12.20 -16.17
CA ILE A 742 0.26 -13.61 -16.49
C ILE A 742 -1.21 -13.88 -16.78
N MET A 743 -1.48 -14.43 -17.96
CA MET A 743 -2.79 -14.90 -18.38
C MET A 743 -2.70 -16.39 -18.69
N GLY A 744 -3.45 -17.24 -17.99
CA GLY A 744 -3.30 -18.67 -18.21
C GLY A 744 -3.94 -19.53 -17.13
N SER A 745 -3.41 -20.74 -17.01
CA SER A 745 -3.77 -21.65 -15.93
C SER A 745 -3.04 -21.23 -14.65
N ILE A 746 -3.75 -20.96 -13.55
CA ILE A 746 -3.16 -20.62 -12.24
C ILE A 746 -3.88 -21.41 -11.14
N TYR A 747 -3.13 -21.86 -10.13
CA TYR A 747 -3.70 -22.58 -9.00
C TYR A 747 -4.62 -21.68 -8.17
N SER A 748 -5.86 -22.13 -7.99
CA SER A 748 -6.83 -21.53 -7.07
C SER A 748 -6.93 -22.37 -5.81
N ASP A 749 -6.75 -21.73 -4.65
CA ASP A 749 -6.96 -22.38 -3.35
C ASP A 749 -8.44 -22.77 -3.16
N TYR A 750 -9.37 -21.93 -3.62
CA TYR A 750 -10.80 -22.19 -3.50
C TYR A 750 -11.22 -23.43 -4.29
N TYR A 751 -10.81 -23.55 -5.57
CA TYR A 751 -11.17 -24.69 -6.43
C TYR A 751 -10.25 -25.89 -6.28
N LYS A 752 -9.14 -25.76 -5.54
CA LYS A 752 -8.11 -26.80 -5.32
C LYS A 752 -7.55 -27.39 -6.62
N LYS A 753 -7.48 -26.58 -7.68
CA LYS A 753 -6.95 -26.97 -9.00
C LYS A 753 -6.47 -25.74 -9.76
N ASN A 754 -5.74 -25.96 -10.85
CA ASN A 754 -5.45 -24.88 -11.78
C ASN A 754 -6.74 -24.47 -12.50
N ILE A 755 -7.03 -23.18 -12.52
CA ILE A 755 -8.15 -22.57 -13.23
C ILE A 755 -7.63 -21.68 -14.35
N GLN A 756 -8.41 -21.55 -15.43
CA GLN A 756 -8.11 -20.56 -16.45
C GLN A 756 -8.54 -19.18 -15.95
N LEU A 757 -7.61 -18.23 -15.97
CA LEU A 757 -7.89 -16.87 -15.55
C LEU A 757 -8.85 -16.16 -16.52
N ASN A 758 -9.78 -15.38 -15.94
CA ASN A 758 -10.67 -14.51 -16.68
C ASN A 758 -10.04 -13.15 -17.00
N SER A 759 -9.04 -12.74 -16.24
CA SER A 759 -8.23 -11.52 -16.36
C SER A 759 -6.83 -11.85 -15.85
N ALA A 760 -5.80 -11.24 -16.43
CA ALA A 760 -4.44 -11.51 -16.02
C ALA A 760 -4.17 -11.06 -14.58
N ILE A 761 -3.27 -11.77 -13.91
CA ILE A 761 -2.64 -11.33 -12.67
C ILE A 761 -1.35 -10.58 -12.99
N VAL A 762 -0.96 -9.61 -12.16
CA VAL A 762 0.29 -8.86 -12.32
C VAL A 762 1.16 -9.09 -11.10
N GLY A 763 2.45 -9.33 -11.32
CA GLY A 763 3.41 -9.54 -10.25
C GLY A 763 4.85 -9.34 -10.72
N GLU A 764 5.75 -9.41 -9.77
CA GLU A 764 7.20 -9.48 -10.02
C GLU A 764 7.59 -10.92 -10.36
N THR A 765 8.65 -11.10 -11.12
CA THR A 765 9.25 -12.41 -11.38
C THR A 765 9.58 -13.10 -10.07
N TYR A 766 9.08 -14.33 -9.89
CA TYR A 766 9.43 -15.09 -8.70
C TYR A 766 10.86 -15.62 -8.79
N ARG A 767 11.71 -15.18 -7.86
CA ARG A 767 13.06 -15.70 -7.66
C ARG A 767 13.08 -16.66 -6.46
N PRO A 768 13.49 -17.93 -6.62
CA PRO A 768 13.56 -18.88 -5.51
C PRO A 768 14.58 -18.44 -4.44
N PRO A 769 14.39 -18.79 -3.15
CA PRO A 769 15.28 -18.37 -2.06
C PRO A 769 16.75 -18.83 -2.16
N TYR A 770 17.06 -19.77 -3.06
CA TYR A 770 18.42 -20.25 -3.33
C TYR A 770 19.11 -19.51 -4.48
N VAL A 771 18.48 -18.47 -5.02
CA VAL A 771 19.03 -17.54 -6.01
C VAL A 771 19.19 -16.18 -5.31
N GLY A 772 20.27 -15.45 -5.60
CA GLY A 772 20.53 -14.15 -5.00
C GLY A 772 19.51 -13.07 -5.44
N SER A 773 19.45 -11.98 -4.67
CA SER A 773 18.65 -10.79 -4.98
C SER A 773 19.51 -9.74 -5.69
N TYR A 774 18.91 -8.97 -6.59
CA TYR A 774 19.57 -7.80 -7.20
C TYR A 774 19.75 -6.64 -6.22
N ASP A 775 18.97 -6.61 -5.13
CA ASP A 775 19.04 -5.55 -4.12
C ASP A 775 20.23 -5.71 -3.15
N ASP A 776 20.80 -6.91 -3.04
CA ASP A 776 21.90 -7.20 -2.10
C ASP A 776 23.26 -6.65 -2.58
N ASP A 777 23.41 -6.38 -3.88
CA ASP A 777 24.64 -5.87 -4.50
C ASP A 777 24.83 -4.35 -4.40
N ILE A 778 23.84 -3.60 -3.89
CA ILE A 778 23.95 -2.14 -3.72
C ILE A 778 24.74 -1.76 -2.43
N ILE A 779 25.11 -2.74 -1.60
CA ILE A 779 25.76 -2.50 -0.28
C ILE A 779 27.23 -3.00 -0.22
N GLN A 780 27.83 -3.49 -1.31
CA GLN A 780 29.27 -3.85 -1.33
C GLN A 780 30.18 -2.80 -1.95
#